data_AF-A0A7W1JX71-F1
#
_entry.id   AF-A0A7W1JX71-F1
#
_cell.length_a   1.000
_cell.length_b   1.000
_cell.length_c   1.000
_cell.angle_alpha   90.00
_cell.angle_beta   90.00
_cell.angle_gamma   90.00
#
_symmetry.space_group_name_H-M   'P 1'
#
loop_
_entity.id
_entity.type
_entity.pdbx_description
1 polymer ?
#
loop_
_entity_poly.entity_id
_entity_poly.type
_entity_poly.pdbx_seq_one_letter_code
_entity_poly.pdbx_strand_id
1 'polypeptide(L)'
;MKGKQHGKVRSTDEGRALSIGVVGLGYWGPNLVRNLSETQSFDLSYLCDLRAQPLEALARRYPGVACTTRFDEMLEDDALDAVAIATPVSSHFSLAMAALKAGKHVFVEKPLAASSEQVIELTDVAEQNGLVLMPGHTFLYSPAVTTIKSLIDSGELGEIYFISSSRVNLGLHQPDVSVVWDLGPHDFSILRYWLDSLPEEVSAVSRSCLLPNVPDVSFINLRYPSGTVAHVELSWLAPSKLRRTTIVGSEKMVVYDDTSSESVRIFDSGAKMPDPETFGEYQLSYRTGEIVSPRIEATEPLSLELADFANAIVEGTLPASSAAVGLDVVRTIEAVDRSLAEGGIPVRVQGGEADLLPDLLHSRIEPFRVVEKDAEKAAATPGESVGTAILGGGPAGLTAAYILGRRGRPGAVFEADGTVGGIAKTVEFNGFRFDLGGHRFFTKLQAVQKLWEEMLGEEFLTRPRLSRIYYDGKYFDYPITAKDVVARLGLWESMRCALSYLRAVPHRRDEAHTFEDWVTTRFGRRLYDTFFSSYTEKVWGIPGSEIRSLWAAQRIKNFSLGRAILTILGFGRGNVTTLIEEFLYPRLGPGQMWESFAANAEKNGIPVHLRERCVAIKHSDHHVDSIVVRQNGDTTEHSVDSVVSSIPLKELILNLDPPAPHEVQEAAGALRYRDFVLVALMSSEPEPFPDNWIYLHDPGTKAGRVQNFGVWSEAMVQPGTTCLGVEYFCFEGDEIWNMTDEQAVELAKGELARIGLIDPSQVTDGVKVLVPKAYPMYDAAYEGAVETIRTYVEQFENLQTCGRNGLHRYNNQDHSMWTAILATLNILDGAAHDVWGVNTEADYLEEGELVEALLEFSAADAGPVEHVA
;
A
#
# COMPACT_ATOMS: atom_id res chain seq x y z
N MET A 1 22.88 -36.36 53.35
CA MET A 1 22.34 -35.29 54.23
C MET A 1 22.99 -33.95 53.90
N LYS A 2 22.25 -33.07 53.23
CA LYS A 2 22.33 -31.59 53.26
C LYS A 2 21.19 -31.13 52.36
N GLY A 3 20.19 -30.44 52.91
CA GLY A 3 18.93 -30.19 52.19
C GLY A 3 19.06 -29.07 51.18
N LYS A 4 18.47 -29.24 49.99
CA LYS A 4 18.01 -28.11 49.19
C LYS A 4 16.74 -27.58 49.85
N GLN A 5 16.75 -26.31 50.27
CA GLN A 5 15.52 -25.63 50.67
C GLN A 5 14.58 -25.62 49.46
N HIS A 6 13.35 -26.08 49.64
CA HIS A 6 12.33 -25.83 48.63
C HIS A 6 11.97 -24.36 48.72
N GLY A 7 12.13 -23.62 47.62
CA GLY A 7 11.50 -22.32 47.47
C GLY A 7 9.99 -22.50 47.68
N LYS A 8 9.37 -21.62 48.46
CA LYS A 8 7.91 -21.60 48.56
C LYS A 8 7.35 -21.17 47.21
N VAL A 9 6.83 -22.12 46.43
CA VAL A 9 5.76 -21.81 45.49
C VAL A 9 4.67 -21.09 46.29
N ARG A 10 4.25 -19.89 45.83
CA ARG A 10 3.10 -19.20 46.45
C ARG A 10 1.91 -20.14 46.28
N SER A 11 1.34 -20.56 47.41
CA SER A 11 0.04 -21.24 47.45
C SER A 11 -0.99 -20.28 46.86
N THR A 12 -1.34 -20.45 45.59
CA THR A 12 -2.42 -19.71 44.94
C THR A 12 -3.74 -20.09 45.60
N ASP A 13 -4.54 -19.10 45.99
CA ASP A 13 -5.92 -19.35 46.42
C ASP A 13 -6.69 -19.93 45.24
N GLU A 14 -7.23 -21.15 45.38
CA GLU A 14 -8.01 -21.84 44.35
C GLU A 14 -9.22 -20.97 43.95
N GLY A 15 -9.12 -20.31 42.80
CA GLY A 15 -10.16 -19.43 42.24
C GLY A 15 -9.82 -17.93 42.15
N ARG A 16 -8.60 -17.49 42.49
CA ARG A 16 -8.14 -16.12 42.14
C ARG A 16 -7.70 -16.04 40.68
N ALA A 17 -8.17 -15.05 39.93
CA ALA A 17 -7.59 -14.71 38.62
C ALA A 17 -6.15 -14.22 38.77
N LEU A 18 -5.26 -14.61 37.86
CA LEU A 18 -3.85 -14.22 37.88
C LEU A 18 -3.69 -12.75 37.50
N SER A 19 -2.96 -11.96 38.28
CA SER A 19 -2.70 -10.56 37.93
C SER A 19 -1.66 -10.49 36.81
N ILE A 20 -1.99 -9.81 35.70
CA ILE A 20 -1.12 -9.72 34.51
C ILE A 20 -0.94 -8.29 34.01
N GLY A 21 0.25 -8.00 33.48
CA GLY A 21 0.58 -6.74 32.80
C GLY A 21 0.97 -6.96 31.34
N VAL A 22 0.61 -6.03 30.45
CA VAL A 22 1.00 -6.06 29.02
C VAL A 22 2.06 -4.99 28.74
N VAL A 23 3.18 -5.41 28.13
CA VAL A 23 4.30 -4.55 27.73
C VAL A 23 4.36 -4.47 26.21
N GLY A 24 4.36 -3.26 25.67
CA GLY A 24 4.29 -3.00 24.23
C GLY A 24 2.84 -2.95 23.75
N LEU A 25 2.37 -1.74 23.44
CA LEU A 25 0.99 -1.46 23.02
C LEU A 25 0.97 -0.99 21.55
N GLY A 26 1.86 -1.58 20.74
CA GLY A 26 1.95 -1.39 19.29
C GLY A 26 0.84 -2.14 18.55
N TYR A 27 1.16 -2.77 17.42
CA TYR A 27 0.17 -3.47 16.60
C TYR A 27 -0.51 -4.65 17.33
N TRP A 28 0.26 -5.47 18.06
CA TRP A 28 -0.25 -6.70 18.66
C TRP A 28 -0.75 -6.57 20.10
N GLY A 29 -0.12 -5.72 20.91
CA GLY A 29 -0.49 -5.48 22.31
C GLY A 29 -1.99 -5.27 22.56
N PRO A 30 -2.72 -4.47 21.76
CA PRO A 30 -4.17 -4.30 21.90
C PRO A 30 -5.00 -5.60 21.77
N ASN A 31 -4.52 -6.61 21.03
CA ASN A 31 -5.19 -7.91 20.91
C ASN A 31 -5.01 -8.76 22.18
N LEU A 32 -3.82 -8.71 22.78
CA LEU A 32 -3.54 -9.29 24.09
C LEU A 32 -4.37 -8.60 25.16
N VAL A 33 -4.35 -7.26 25.20
CA VAL A 33 -5.15 -6.45 26.14
C VAL A 33 -6.64 -6.80 26.06
N ARG A 34 -7.21 -6.92 24.85
CA ARG A 34 -8.59 -7.36 24.70
C ARG A 34 -8.81 -8.77 25.28
N ASN A 35 -8.07 -9.78 24.82
CA ASN A 35 -8.29 -11.16 25.26
C ASN A 35 -8.05 -11.34 26.77
N LEU A 36 -7.05 -10.67 27.34
CA LEU A 36 -6.77 -10.67 28.79
C LEU A 36 -7.84 -9.94 29.61
N SER A 37 -8.56 -8.98 29.03
CA SER A 37 -9.70 -8.32 29.67
C SER A 37 -11.03 -9.10 29.54
N GLU A 38 -11.11 -10.03 28.58
CA GLU A 38 -12.32 -10.82 28.27
C GLU A 38 -12.30 -12.22 28.93
N THR A 39 -11.13 -12.71 29.38
CA THR A 39 -10.97 -13.99 30.07
C THR A 39 -11.21 -13.91 31.58
N GLN A 40 -11.55 -15.03 32.20
CA GLN A 40 -11.70 -15.15 33.67
C GLN A 40 -10.40 -15.62 34.36
N SER A 41 -9.42 -16.09 33.59
CA SER A 41 -8.16 -16.62 34.15
C SER A 41 -7.18 -15.52 34.58
N PHE A 42 -7.35 -14.31 34.05
CA PHE A 42 -6.46 -13.17 34.28
C PHE A 42 -7.24 -11.93 34.75
N ASP A 43 -6.58 -11.12 35.57
CA ASP A 43 -6.98 -9.77 35.96
C ASP A 43 -5.95 -8.79 35.37
N LEU A 44 -6.34 -8.09 34.30
CA LEU A 44 -5.46 -7.16 33.59
C LEU A 44 -5.18 -5.95 34.48
N SER A 45 -4.02 -5.95 35.10
CA SER A 45 -3.64 -5.01 36.16
C SER A 45 -2.80 -3.84 35.66
N TYR A 46 -1.95 -4.07 34.65
CA TYR A 46 -1.02 -3.08 34.10
C TYR A 46 -0.98 -3.02 32.57
N LEU A 47 -0.81 -1.80 32.05
CA LEU A 47 -0.40 -1.49 30.68
C LEU A 47 0.92 -0.71 30.71
N CYS A 48 1.89 -1.13 29.88
CA CYS A 48 3.20 -0.52 29.80
C CYS A 48 3.62 -0.29 28.33
N ASP A 49 3.87 0.96 27.93
CA ASP A 49 4.49 1.33 26.65
C ASP A 49 5.39 2.55 26.88
N LEU A 50 6.51 2.66 26.16
CA LEU A 50 7.41 3.82 26.28
C LEU A 50 6.72 5.13 25.86
N ARG A 51 5.64 5.06 25.07
CA ARG A 51 4.86 6.19 24.59
C ARG A 51 3.59 6.36 25.42
N ALA A 52 3.29 7.59 25.83
CA ALA A 52 2.06 7.91 26.56
C ALA A 52 0.78 7.76 25.70
N GLN A 53 0.87 7.99 24.39
CA GLN A 53 -0.31 8.04 23.50
C GLN A 53 -1.10 6.70 23.42
N PRO A 54 -0.48 5.52 23.22
CA PRO A 54 -1.19 4.24 23.29
C PRO A 54 -1.81 3.97 24.67
N LEU A 55 -1.12 4.35 25.76
CA LEU A 55 -1.61 4.20 27.12
C LEU A 55 -2.88 5.01 27.35
N GLU A 56 -2.91 6.29 26.94
CA GLU A 56 -4.12 7.13 27.06
C GLU A 56 -5.33 6.55 26.30
N ALA A 57 -5.12 6.02 25.11
CA ALA A 57 -6.18 5.45 24.29
C ALA A 57 -6.79 4.19 24.94
N LEU A 58 -5.93 3.31 25.48
CA LEU A 58 -6.37 2.07 26.14
C LEU A 58 -6.92 2.32 27.56
N ALA A 59 -6.37 3.26 28.33
CA ALA A 59 -6.87 3.65 29.65
C ALA A 59 -8.32 4.16 29.61
N ARG A 60 -8.71 4.86 28.53
CA ARG A 60 -10.11 5.29 28.30
C ARG A 60 -11.05 4.11 28.02
N ARG A 61 -10.54 3.02 27.43
CA ARG A 61 -11.31 1.82 27.06
C ARG A 61 -11.39 0.80 28.20
N TYR A 62 -10.34 0.71 29.01
CA TYR A 62 -10.23 -0.21 30.14
C TYR A 62 -10.00 0.58 31.45
N PRO A 63 -11.02 1.31 31.94
CA PRO A 63 -10.89 2.14 33.14
C PRO A 63 -10.67 1.27 34.37
N GLY A 64 -9.54 1.50 35.07
CA GLY A 64 -9.14 0.76 36.27
C GLY A 64 -7.81 0.03 36.13
N VAL A 65 -7.33 -0.20 34.89
CA VAL A 65 -6.00 -0.77 34.63
C VAL A 65 -4.93 0.30 34.86
N ALA A 66 -3.87 -0.02 35.61
CA ALA A 66 -2.75 0.89 35.83
C ALA A 66 -1.98 1.10 34.52
N CYS A 67 -1.53 2.33 34.27
CA CYS A 67 -0.76 2.69 33.07
C CYS A 67 0.57 3.31 33.51
N THR A 68 1.69 2.78 32.99
CA THR A 68 3.03 3.34 33.23
C THR A 68 3.85 3.36 31.95
N THR A 69 4.81 4.30 31.85
CA THR A 69 5.85 4.29 30.80
C THR A 69 7.13 3.59 31.25
N ARG A 70 7.12 3.00 32.46
CA ARG A 70 8.28 2.45 33.15
C ARG A 70 8.05 1.00 33.55
N PHE A 71 8.71 0.10 32.83
CA PHE A 71 8.60 -1.34 33.03
C PHE A 71 9.04 -1.77 34.44
N ASP A 72 10.02 -1.09 35.01
CA ASP A 72 10.52 -1.29 36.37
C ASP A 72 9.45 -1.07 37.45
N GLU A 73 8.59 -0.05 37.31
CA GLU A 73 7.48 0.20 38.26
C GLU A 73 6.46 -0.95 38.29
N MET A 74 6.29 -1.65 37.16
CA MET A 74 5.39 -2.80 37.06
C MET A 74 6.02 -4.08 37.66
N LEU A 75 7.35 -4.23 37.58
CA LEU A 75 8.05 -5.37 38.18
C LEU A 75 8.17 -5.27 39.71
N GLU A 76 8.17 -4.04 40.26
CA GLU A 76 8.18 -3.77 41.70
C GLU A 76 6.86 -4.13 42.41
N ASP A 77 5.75 -4.36 41.69
CA ASP A 77 4.49 -4.78 42.30
C ASP A 77 4.50 -6.28 42.65
N ASP A 78 4.59 -6.59 43.94
CA ASP A 78 4.50 -7.94 44.51
C ASP A 78 3.16 -8.67 44.24
N ALA A 79 2.09 -7.96 43.86
CA ALA A 79 0.77 -8.53 43.57
C ALA A 79 0.61 -9.03 42.12
N LEU A 80 1.47 -8.56 41.22
CA LEU A 80 1.54 -8.99 39.82
C LEU A 80 2.13 -10.40 39.72
N ASP A 81 1.41 -11.32 39.05
CA ASP A 81 1.84 -12.71 38.87
C ASP A 81 2.57 -12.92 37.54
N ALA A 82 2.10 -12.28 36.46
CA ALA A 82 2.57 -12.52 35.10
C ALA A 82 2.77 -11.24 34.26
N VAL A 83 3.54 -11.37 33.17
CA VAL A 83 3.77 -10.33 32.17
C VAL A 83 3.63 -10.92 30.76
N ALA A 84 2.92 -10.22 29.88
CA ALA A 84 2.88 -10.48 28.44
C ALA A 84 3.66 -9.40 27.69
N ILE A 85 4.69 -9.81 26.92
CA ILE A 85 5.60 -8.92 26.20
C ILE A 85 5.30 -8.99 24.70
N ALA A 86 4.87 -7.87 24.11
CA ALA A 86 4.58 -7.70 22.69
C ALA A 86 5.33 -6.48 22.12
N THR A 87 6.66 -6.53 22.23
CA THR A 87 7.59 -5.50 21.80
C THR A 87 8.41 -6.00 20.58
N PRO A 88 9.35 -5.22 20.02
CA PRO A 88 10.28 -5.73 19.00
C PRO A 88 11.25 -6.78 19.58
N VAL A 89 11.64 -7.76 18.75
CA VAL A 89 12.45 -8.94 19.14
C VAL A 89 13.74 -8.56 19.88
N SER A 90 14.39 -7.48 19.44
CA SER A 90 15.59 -6.91 20.05
C SER A 90 15.47 -6.59 21.55
N SER A 91 14.24 -6.43 22.06
CA SER A 91 13.93 -6.16 23.47
C SER A 91 13.42 -7.37 24.26
N HIS A 92 13.05 -8.48 23.59
CA HIS A 92 12.44 -9.64 24.25
C HIS A 92 13.33 -10.21 25.37
N PHE A 93 14.61 -10.45 25.07
CA PHE A 93 15.53 -11.05 26.05
C PHE A 93 15.68 -10.21 27.32
N SER A 94 15.92 -8.90 27.20
CA SER A 94 16.16 -8.03 28.37
C SER A 94 14.91 -7.85 29.23
N LEU A 95 13.73 -7.70 28.60
CA LEU A 95 12.45 -7.57 29.28
C LEU A 95 12.03 -8.88 29.97
N ALA A 96 12.09 -10.00 29.25
CA ALA A 96 11.74 -11.32 29.80
C ALA A 96 12.70 -11.73 30.93
N MET A 97 14.00 -11.50 30.76
CA MET A 97 15.00 -11.78 31.79
C MET A 97 14.78 -10.95 33.07
N ALA A 98 14.39 -9.68 32.94
CA ALA A 98 14.06 -8.84 34.09
C ALA A 98 12.78 -9.32 34.79
N ALA A 99 11.73 -9.68 34.05
CA ALA A 99 10.49 -10.22 34.61
C ALA A 99 10.71 -11.57 35.34
N LEU A 100 11.45 -12.50 34.73
CA LEU A 100 11.80 -13.77 35.36
C LEU A 100 12.64 -13.58 36.63
N LYS A 101 13.59 -12.64 36.63
CA LYS A 101 14.39 -12.27 37.82
C LYS A 101 13.55 -11.57 38.91
N ALA A 102 12.48 -10.88 38.53
CA ALA A 102 11.48 -10.32 39.44
C ALA A 102 10.43 -11.34 39.92
N GLY A 103 10.57 -12.62 39.56
CA GLY A 103 9.67 -13.70 40.01
C GLY A 103 8.33 -13.75 39.28
N LYS A 104 8.23 -13.20 38.06
CA LYS A 104 6.99 -13.14 37.27
C LYS A 104 6.97 -14.24 36.21
N HIS A 105 5.81 -14.84 35.96
CA HIS A 105 5.61 -15.71 34.78
C HIS A 105 5.61 -14.84 33.50
N VAL A 106 6.16 -15.34 32.40
CA VAL A 106 6.38 -14.53 31.19
C VAL A 106 5.82 -15.19 29.94
N PHE A 107 4.90 -14.48 29.29
CA PHE A 107 4.52 -14.69 27.90
C PHE A 107 5.29 -13.70 27.02
N VAL A 108 5.87 -14.16 25.91
CA VAL A 108 6.64 -13.32 24.98
C VAL A 108 6.15 -13.58 23.57
N GLU A 109 5.85 -12.55 22.80
CA GLU A 109 5.53 -12.71 21.39
C GLU A 109 6.64 -13.40 20.59
N LYS A 110 6.27 -14.05 19.48
CA LYS A 110 7.23 -14.75 18.63
C LYS A 110 8.17 -13.78 17.90
N PRO A 111 9.44 -14.17 17.64
CA PRO A 111 10.20 -15.24 18.27
C PRO A 111 10.64 -14.91 19.71
N LEU A 112 10.86 -15.95 20.52
CA LEU A 112 11.12 -15.86 21.97
C LEU A 112 12.33 -14.98 22.35
N ALA A 113 13.38 -15.00 21.54
CA ALA A 113 14.56 -14.13 21.66
C ALA A 113 15.29 -14.05 20.30
N ALA A 114 16.36 -13.25 20.24
CA ALA A 114 17.14 -13.04 19.02
C ALA A 114 18.25 -14.10 18.78
N SER A 115 18.47 -15.02 19.71
CA SER A 115 19.36 -16.19 19.50
C SER A 115 18.96 -17.38 20.38
N SER A 116 19.41 -18.57 19.99
CA SER A 116 19.18 -19.80 20.75
C SER A 116 19.91 -19.79 22.10
N GLU A 117 21.06 -19.14 22.21
CA GLU A 117 21.77 -18.90 23.48
C GLU A 117 20.91 -18.09 24.46
N GLN A 118 20.27 -17.01 23.99
CA GLN A 118 19.35 -16.19 24.80
C GLN A 118 18.14 -16.99 25.28
N VAL A 119 17.56 -17.84 24.42
CA VAL A 119 16.45 -18.73 24.80
C VAL A 119 16.88 -19.72 25.88
N ILE A 120 18.09 -20.30 25.78
CA ILE A 120 18.63 -21.19 26.81
C ILE A 120 18.76 -20.46 28.15
N GLU A 121 19.37 -19.26 28.18
CA GLU A 121 19.53 -18.51 29.45
C GLU A 121 18.17 -18.11 30.07
N LEU A 122 17.18 -17.72 29.25
CA LEU A 122 15.81 -17.47 29.73
C LEU A 122 15.15 -18.73 30.30
N THR A 123 15.33 -19.87 29.64
CA THR A 123 14.77 -21.17 30.07
C THR A 123 15.40 -21.61 31.39
N ASP A 124 16.73 -21.55 31.50
CA ASP A 124 17.48 -21.87 32.72
C ASP A 124 17.01 -21.03 33.92
N VAL A 125 16.78 -19.72 33.72
CA VAL A 125 16.31 -18.83 34.79
C VAL A 125 14.84 -19.09 35.14
N ALA A 126 13.99 -19.38 34.16
CA ALA A 126 12.60 -19.76 34.39
C ALA A 126 12.50 -21.07 35.21
N GLU A 127 13.24 -22.11 34.81
CA GLU A 127 13.28 -23.39 35.53
C GLU A 127 13.86 -23.25 36.95
N GLN A 128 14.93 -22.47 37.13
CA GLN A 128 15.53 -22.21 38.45
C GLN A 128 14.57 -21.51 39.42
N ASN A 129 13.71 -20.63 38.89
CA ASN A 129 12.73 -19.88 39.67
C ASN A 129 11.35 -20.59 39.77
N GLY A 130 11.13 -21.67 39.01
CA GLY A 130 9.84 -22.37 38.94
C GLY A 130 8.76 -21.57 38.21
N LEU A 131 9.16 -20.77 37.22
CA LEU A 131 8.30 -19.87 36.46
C LEU A 131 7.97 -20.45 35.07
N VAL A 132 6.86 -19.98 34.50
CA VAL A 132 6.45 -20.36 33.14
C VAL A 132 7.02 -19.33 32.17
N LEU A 133 7.68 -19.80 31.11
CA LEU A 133 8.13 -19.02 29.97
C LEU A 133 7.48 -19.58 28.70
N MET A 134 6.69 -18.76 28.01
CA MET A 134 5.85 -19.19 26.90
C MET A 134 5.94 -18.23 25.69
N PRO A 135 6.48 -18.68 24.54
CA PRO A 135 6.39 -17.92 23.29
C PRO A 135 4.96 -17.89 22.70
N GLY A 136 4.59 -16.78 22.06
CA GLY A 136 3.34 -16.57 21.33
C GLY A 136 3.32 -17.25 19.96
N HIS A 137 3.06 -18.55 19.93
CA HIS A 137 2.84 -19.33 18.70
C HIS A 137 1.34 -19.60 18.48
N THR A 138 0.55 -18.53 18.35
CA THR A 138 -0.92 -18.56 18.31
C THR A 138 -1.54 -19.58 17.35
N PHE A 139 -0.86 -19.91 16.23
CA PHE A 139 -1.35 -20.92 15.29
C PHE A 139 -1.35 -22.36 15.82
N LEU A 140 -0.54 -22.69 16.84
CA LEU A 140 -0.59 -24.02 17.49
C LEU A 140 -1.95 -24.29 18.14
N TYR A 141 -2.62 -23.22 18.56
CA TYR A 141 -3.96 -23.25 19.17
C TYR A 141 -5.09 -23.11 18.14
N SER A 142 -4.77 -23.03 16.84
CA SER A 142 -5.77 -23.00 15.78
C SER A 142 -6.49 -24.36 15.69
N PRO A 143 -7.84 -24.41 15.76
CA PRO A 143 -8.62 -25.64 15.60
C PRO A 143 -8.32 -26.41 14.29
N ALA A 144 -7.87 -25.72 13.24
CA ALA A 144 -7.42 -26.37 12.00
C ALA A 144 -6.07 -27.10 12.16
N VAL A 145 -5.09 -26.46 12.82
CA VAL A 145 -3.75 -27.02 13.05
C VAL A 145 -3.81 -28.21 14.00
N THR A 146 -4.63 -28.15 15.05
CA THR A 146 -4.85 -29.26 15.99
C THR A 146 -5.64 -30.42 15.36
N THR A 147 -6.60 -30.12 14.46
CA THR A 147 -7.27 -31.17 13.66
C THR A 147 -6.26 -31.91 12.79
N ILE A 148 -5.35 -31.21 12.11
CA ILE A 148 -4.30 -31.82 11.27
C ILE A 148 -3.33 -32.65 12.12
N LYS A 149 -2.94 -32.15 13.30
CA LYS A 149 -2.13 -32.91 14.26
C LYS A 149 -2.78 -34.25 14.62
N SER A 150 -4.07 -34.25 14.92
CA SER A 150 -4.84 -35.47 15.22
C SER A 150 -4.88 -36.48 14.04
N LEU A 151 -4.91 -36.00 12.78
CA LEU A 151 -4.85 -36.86 11.59
C LEU A 151 -3.46 -37.50 11.37
N ILE A 152 -2.39 -36.77 11.75
CA ILE A 152 -1.02 -37.28 11.73
C ILE A 152 -0.83 -38.31 12.86
N ASP A 153 -1.21 -37.95 14.09
CA ASP A 153 -0.99 -38.78 15.29
C ASP A 153 -1.84 -40.06 15.32
N SER A 154 -3.03 -40.04 14.70
CA SER A 154 -3.86 -41.25 14.49
C SER A 154 -3.31 -42.17 13.40
N GLY A 155 -2.31 -41.73 12.63
CA GLY A 155 -1.78 -42.45 11.48
C GLY A 155 -2.72 -42.46 10.26
N GLU A 156 -3.78 -41.66 10.25
CA GLU A 156 -4.77 -41.64 9.15
C GLU A 156 -4.17 -41.16 7.82
N LEU A 157 -3.14 -40.31 7.87
CA LEU A 157 -2.37 -39.90 6.68
C LEU A 157 -1.31 -40.93 6.25
N GLY A 158 -0.94 -41.87 7.14
CA GLY A 158 0.18 -42.78 6.94
C GLY A 158 1.53 -42.11 7.18
N GLU A 159 2.58 -42.62 6.51
CA GLU A 159 3.91 -42.02 6.48
C GLU A 159 3.86 -40.68 5.73
N ILE A 160 4.38 -39.61 6.34
CA ILE A 160 4.39 -38.27 5.71
C ILE A 160 5.59 -38.14 4.79
N TYR A 161 5.35 -38.11 3.48
CA TYR A 161 6.40 -37.97 2.47
C TYR A 161 6.91 -36.53 2.39
N PHE A 162 6.01 -35.57 2.20
CA PHE A 162 6.40 -34.16 2.19
C PHE A 162 5.32 -33.22 2.70
N ILE A 163 5.76 -32.03 3.12
CA ILE A 163 4.93 -30.88 3.44
C ILE A 163 5.39 -29.71 2.57
N SER A 164 4.47 -28.98 1.95
CA SER A 164 4.78 -27.75 1.21
C SER A 164 3.92 -26.62 1.74
N SER A 165 4.53 -25.60 2.33
CA SER A 165 3.87 -24.42 2.90
C SER A 165 4.25 -23.17 2.12
N SER A 166 3.27 -22.41 1.68
CA SER A 166 3.44 -21.04 1.18
C SER A 166 2.75 -20.10 2.15
N ARG A 167 3.55 -19.30 2.87
CA ARG A 167 3.10 -18.15 3.68
C ARG A 167 3.61 -16.90 3.00
N VAL A 168 2.82 -16.43 2.05
CA VAL A 168 3.20 -15.33 1.17
C VAL A 168 2.08 -14.30 1.12
N ASN A 169 2.43 -13.04 1.30
CA ASN A 169 1.53 -11.92 1.08
C ASN A 169 2.36 -10.65 0.91
N LEU A 170 1.90 -9.73 0.08
CA LEU A 170 2.31 -8.34 0.23
C LEU A 170 1.96 -7.89 1.65
N GLY A 171 2.95 -7.53 2.44
CA GLY A 171 2.73 -7.16 3.84
C GLY A 171 3.97 -6.69 4.57
N LEU A 172 3.67 -6.08 5.71
CA LEU A 172 4.57 -5.33 6.57
C LEU A 172 5.98 -5.93 6.65
N HIS A 173 6.89 -5.36 5.86
CA HIS A 173 8.32 -5.61 6.00
C HIS A 173 8.75 -5.14 7.40
N GLN A 174 9.31 -6.05 8.20
CA GLN A 174 9.91 -5.66 9.48
C GLN A 174 11.25 -4.95 9.20
N PRO A 175 11.52 -3.78 9.80
CA PRO A 175 12.73 -3.01 9.53
C PRO A 175 13.98 -3.60 10.20
N ASP A 176 13.81 -4.46 11.21
CA ASP A 176 14.87 -4.98 12.08
C ASP A 176 15.15 -6.49 11.92
N VAL A 177 14.33 -7.22 11.16
CA VAL A 177 14.47 -8.67 10.96
C VAL A 177 14.16 -9.09 9.50
N SER A 178 14.52 -10.30 9.10
CA SER A 178 14.20 -10.84 7.76
C SER A 178 12.81 -11.50 7.70
N VAL A 179 12.32 -11.80 6.50
CA VAL A 179 11.06 -12.55 6.30
C VAL A 179 11.09 -13.92 7.01
N VAL A 180 12.28 -14.50 7.18
CA VAL A 180 12.48 -15.76 7.90
C VAL A 180 12.27 -15.59 9.40
N TRP A 181 12.72 -14.47 9.97
CA TRP A 181 12.56 -14.17 11.40
C TRP A 181 11.14 -13.66 11.75
N ASP A 182 10.44 -13.00 10.82
CA ASP A 182 9.04 -12.59 11.04
C ASP A 182 8.03 -13.70 10.74
N LEU A 183 8.01 -14.21 9.51
CA LEU A 183 6.98 -15.18 9.08
C LEU A 183 7.36 -16.62 9.46
N GLY A 184 8.65 -16.96 9.41
CA GLY A 184 9.15 -18.31 9.65
C GLY A 184 8.80 -18.93 11.02
N PRO A 185 8.80 -18.20 12.16
CA PRO A 185 8.37 -18.76 13.44
C PRO A 185 6.98 -19.42 13.39
N HIS A 186 6.06 -18.91 12.56
CA HIS A 186 4.74 -19.49 12.42
C HIS A 186 4.78 -20.87 11.74
N ASP A 187 5.49 -21.00 10.61
CA ASP A 187 5.53 -22.29 9.90
C ASP A 187 6.47 -23.29 10.58
N PHE A 188 7.59 -22.84 11.16
CA PHE A 188 8.51 -23.70 11.90
C PHE A 188 7.87 -24.24 13.20
N SER A 189 7.09 -23.43 13.94
CA SER A 189 6.34 -23.94 15.10
C SER A 189 5.28 -24.96 14.69
N ILE A 190 4.50 -24.69 13.63
CA ILE A 190 3.50 -25.64 13.09
C ILE A 190 4.17 -26.96 12.67
N LEU A 191 5.27 -26.91 11.92
CA LEU A 191 6.00 -28.10 11.49
C LEU A 191 6.59 -28.89 12.67
N ARG A 192 7.20 -28.19 13.63
CA ARG A 192 7.74 -28.79 14.87
C ARG A 192 6.65 -29.46 15.71
N TYR A 193 5.44 -28.90 15.73
CA TYR A 193 4.28 -29.47 16.42
C TYR A 193 3.70 -30.68 15.68
N TRP A 194 3.55 -30.60 14.36
CA TRP A 194 3.05 -31.72 13.55
C TRP A 194 3.98 -32.93 13.55
N LEU A 195 5.27 -32.74 13.24
CA LEU A 195 6.25 -33.81 13.08
C LEU A 195 6.94 -34.24 14.38
N ASP A 196 6.62 -33.59 15.50
CA ASP A 196 7.23 -33.74 16.84
C ASP A 196 8.76 -33.89 16.85
N SER A 197 9.44 -33.17 15.95
CA SER A 197 10.89 -33.29 15.74
C SER A 197 11.47 -32.00 15.15
N LEU A 198 12.77 -31.81 15.39
CA LEU A 198 13.58 -30.78 14.75
C LEU A 198 14.06 -31.31 13.37
N PRO A 199 14.14 -30.49 12.31
CA PRO A 199 14.81 -30.91 11.09
C PRO A 199 16.32 -31.15 11.34
N GLU A 200 16.90 -32.16 10.67
CA GLU A 200 18.33 -32.44 10.74
C GLU A 200 19.15 -31.42 9.94
N GLU A 201 18.64 -31.07 8.75
CA GLU A 201 19.31 -30.21 7.77
C GLU A 201 18.34 -29.20 7.15
N VAL A 202 18.90 -28.03 6.85
CA VAL A 202 18.23 -26.89 6.23
C VAL A 202 19.06 -26.42 5.03
N SER A 203 18.43 -26.26 3.88
CA SER A 203 19.00 -25.56 2.72
C SER A 203 18.02 -24.46 2.31
N ALA A 204 18.50 -23.21 2.25
CA ALA A 204 17.68 -22.07 1.90
C ALA A 204 18.26 -21.29 0.73
N VAL A 205 17.40 -20.76 -0.13
CA VAL A 205 17.77 -19.75 -1.12
C VAL A 205 16.86 -18.56 -0.91
N SER A 206 17.45 -17.39 -0.71
CA SER A 206 16.70 -16.15 -0.54
C SER A 206 17.11 -15.10 -1.54
N ARG A 207 16.31 -14.03 -1.61
CA ARG A 207 16.67 -12.80 -2.27
C ARG A 207 16.30 -11.63 -1.36
N SER A 208 17.11 -10.59 -1.42
CA SER A 208 16.76 -9.24 -0.98
C SER A 208 16.29 -8.49 -2.22
N CYS A 209 15.00 -8.17 -2.29
CA CYS A 209 14.39 -7.53 -3.46
C CYS A 209 14.07 -6.06 -3.22
N LEU A 210 13.62 -5.68 -2.01
CA LEU A 210 13.33 -4.31 -1.59
C LEU A 210 14.36 -3.76 -0.60
N LEU A 211 14.74 -4.54 0.42
CA LEU A 211 15.66 -4.10 1.47
C LEU A 211 17.07 -4.67 1.28
N PRO A 212 18.12 -3.85 1.07
CA PRO A 212 19.48 -4.33 0.86
C PRO A 212 19.98 -5.19 2.04
N ASN A 213 20.42 -6.42 1.73
CA ASN A 213 20.93 -7.43 2.67
C ASN A 213 19.93 -7.98 3.70
N VAL A 214 18.64 -7.64 3.60
CA VAL A 214 17.57 -8.28 4.39
C VAL A 214 16.79 -9.23 3.47
N PRO A 215 16.79 -10.55 3.69
CA PRO A 215 15.96 -11.48 2.93
C PRO A 215 14.47 -11.15 3.07
N ASP A 216 13.79 -10.87 1.96
CA ASP A 216 12.34 -10.60 1.90
C ASP A 216 11.55 -11.67 1.14
N VAL A 217 12.25 -12.50 0.36
CA VAL A 217 11.75 -13.76 -0.19
C VAL A 217 12.73 -14.88 0.17
N SER A 218 12.22 -16.00 0.70
CA SER A 218 13.02 -17.17 1.07
C SER A 218 12.33 -18.48 0.70
N PHE A 219 13.06 -19.36 0.03
CA PHE A 219 12.65 -20.71 -0.33
C PHE A 219 13.50 -21.70 0.47
N ILE A 220 12.87 -22.39 1.42
CA ILE A 220 13.55 -23.14 2.47
C ILE A 220 13.18 -24.61 2.34
N ASN A 221 14.18 -25.49 2.29
CA ASN A 221 14.01 -26.94 2.29
C ASN A 221 14.55 -27.50 3.62
N LEU A 222 13.71 -28.28 4.30
CA LEU A 222 13.97 -28.89 5.59
C LEU A 222 13.94 -30.42 5.42
N ARG A 223 14.89 -31.16 5.98
CA ARG A 223 14.86 -32.64 6.03
C ARG A 223 14.75 -33.11 7.47
N TYR A 224 13.78 -33.97 7.76
CA TYR A 224 13.52 -34.51 9.10
C TYR A 224 14.10 -35.92 9.28
N PRO A 225 14.38 -36.36 10.52
CA PRO A 225 14.91 -37.70 10.81
C PRO A 225 14.00 -38.85 10.32
N SER A 226 12.70 -38.58 10.16
CA SER A 226 11.71 -39.52 9.59
C SER A 226 11.91 -39.80 8.09
N GLY A 227 12.74 -39.01 7.39
CA GLY A 227 12.80 -38.97 5.93
C GLY A 227 11.83 -37.97 5.29
N THR A 228 10.91 -37.38 6.06
CA THR A 228 9.99 -36.34 5.58
C THR A 228 10.75 -35.10 5.12
N VAL A 229 10.37 -34.55 3.97
CA VAL A 229 10.90 -33.28 3.44
C VAL A 229 9.85 -32.19 3.60
N ALA A 230 10.19 -31.03 4.15
CA ALA A 230 9.32 -29.86 4.13
C ALA A 230 9.90 -28.75 3.25
N HIS A 231 9.05 -28.14 2.42
CA HIS A 231 9.34 -26.92 1.69
C HIS A 231 8.55 -25.78 2.31
N VAL A 232 9.21 -24.66 2.59
CA VAL A 232 8.59 -23.43 3.12
C VAL A 232 8.97 -22.27 2.22
N GLU A 233 7.97 -21.69 1.58
CA GLU A 233 8.05 -20.44 0.83
C GLU A 233 7.54 -19.30 1.73
N LEU A 234 8.45 -18.40 2.08
CA LEU A 234 8.18 -17.19 2.86
C LEU A 234 8.42 -15.98 1.96
N SER A 235 7.44 -15.09 1.85
CA SER A 235 7.56 -13.90 1.00
C SER A 235 6.68 -12.77 1.49
N TRP A 236 7.29 -11.62 1.73
CA TRP A 236 6.56 -10.35 1.88
C TRP A 236 6.15 -9.75 0.52
N LEU A 237 6.43 -10.43 -0.60
CA LEU A 237 6.33 -9.92 -1.98
C LEU A 237 5.45 -10.81 -2.87
N ALA A 238 4.26 -11.19 -2.37
CA ALA A 238 3.29 -11.93 -3.19
C ALA A 238 2.00 -11.13 -3.44
N PRO A 239 1.52 -11.06 -4.69
CA PRO A 239 0.41 -10.17 -5.09
C PRO A 239 -0.95 -10.56 -4.49
N SER A 240 -1.03 -11.72 -3.84
CA SER A 240 -2.20 -12.16 -3.09
C SER A 240 -1.77 -12.84 -1.80
N LYS A 241 -2.51 -12.61 -0.72
CA LYS A 241 -2.31 -13.31 0.56
C LYS A 241 -2.67 -14.78 0.41
N LEU A 242 -1.65 -15.62 0.31
CA LEU A 242 -1.75 -17.08 0.29
C LEU A 242 -1.12 -17.62 1.57
N ARG A 243 -1.90 -18.41 2.31
CA ARG A 243 -1.46 -19.13 3.51
C ARG A 243 -1.93 -20.58 3.39
N ARG A 244 -1.20 -21.35 2.59
CA ARG A 244 -1.59 -22.71 2.23
C ARG A 244 -0.48 -23.69 2.55
N THR A 245 -0.83 -24.77 3.23
CA THR A 245 0.07 -25.88 3.49
C THR A 245 -0.54 -27.18 2.95
N THR A 246 0.23 -27.90 2.13
CA THR A 246 -0.15 -29.21 1.60
C THR A 246 0.68 -30.27 2.31
N ILE A 247 0.03 -31.24 2.94
CA ILE A 247 0.63 -32.39 3.60
C ILE A 247 0.32 -33.62 2.74
N VAL A 248 1.35 -34.35 2.30
CA VAL A 248 1.20 -35.56 1.48
C VAL A 248 1.69 -36.76 2.27
N GLY A 249 0.74 -37.57 2.74
CA GLY A 249 1.00 -38.87 3.35
C GLY A 249 0.82 -40.04 2.38
N SER A 250 1.31 -41.22 2.79
CA SER A 250 1.23 -42.47 2.03
C SER A 250 -0.18 -43.03 1.89
N GLU A 251 -1.11 -42.65 2.78
CA GLU A 251 -2.53 -42.98 2.68
C GLU A 251 -3.38 -41.77 2.25
N LYS A 252 -3.32 -40.65 2.98
CA LYS A 252 -4.16 -39.47 2.67
C LYS A 252 -3.34 -38.20 2.58
N MET A 253 -3.90 -37.24 1.84
CA MET A 253 -3.32 -35.91 1.65
C MET A 253 -4.23 -34.86 2.28
N VAL A 254 -3.66 -33.76 2.75
CA VAL A 254 -4.40 -32.64 3.35
C VAL A 254 -3.96 -31.33 2.71
N VAL A 255 -4.92 -30.47 2.40
CA VAL A 255 -4.70 -29.05 2.08
C VAL A 255 -5.28 -28.21 3.21
N TYR A 256 -4.40 -27.54 3.94
CA TYR A 256 -4.70 -26.47 4.89
C TYR A 256 -4.67 -25.13 4.15
N ASP A 257 -5.68 -24.28 4.33
CA ASP A 257 -5.76 -22.93 3.76
C ASP A 257 -6.38 -21.96 4.78
N ASP A 258 -5.53 -21.18 5.46
CA ASP A 258 -5.91 -20.22 6.52
C ASP A 258 -6.77 -19.05 5.99
N THR A 259 -6.93 -18.93 4.66
CA THR A 259 -7.75 -17.89 4.02
C THR A 259 -9.14 -18.39 3.58
N SER A 260 -9.39 -19.69 3.71
CA SER A 260 -10.61 -20.37 3.26
C SER A 260 -11.64 -20.56 4.39
N SER A 261 -12.92 -20.47 4.06
CA SER A 261 -14.01 -20.93 4.96
C SER A 261 -14.02 -22.46 5.15
N GLU A 262 -13.45 -23.19 4.20
CA GLU A 262 -13.13 -24.63 4.28
C GLU A 262 -11.62 -24.74 4.51
N SER A 263 -11.18 -24.45 5.73
CA SER A 263 -9.74 -24.30 6.04
C SER A 263 -8.96 -25.61 5.96
N VAL A 264 -9.60 -26.76 6.14
CA VAL A 264 -8.98 -28.09 5.96
C VAL A 264 -9.77 -28.91 4.94
N ARG A 265 -9.06 -29.53 4.01
CA ARG A 265 -9.61 -30.50 3.04
C ARG A 265 -8.72 -31.74 3.01
N ILE A 266 -9.32 -32.89 3.30
CA ILE A 266 -8.69 -34.21 3.32
C ILE A 266 -9.03 -34.91 2.00
N PHE A 267 -8.03 -35.50 1.36
CA PHE A 267 -8.15 -36.22 0.09
C PHE A 267 -7.72 -37.67 0.33
N ASP A 268 -8.63 -38.63 0.14
CA ASP A 268 -8.30 -40.06 0.12
C ASP A 268 -7.70 -40.47 -1.23
N SER A 269 -6.62 -39.81 -1.61
CA SER A 269 -5.90 -40.02 -2.85
C SER A 269 -4.46 -40.42 -2.58
N GLY A 270 -3.91 -41.31 -3.39
CA GLY A 270 -2.55 -41.82 -3.22
C GLY A 270 -2.10 -42.69 -4.38
N ALA A 271 -0.83 -43.05 -4.40
CA ALA A 271 -0.27 -44.01 -5.35
C ALA A 271 0.33 -45.19 -4.56
N LYS A 272 0.01 -46.42 -4.98
CA LYS A 272 0.56 -47.65 -4.40
C LYS A 272 1.19 -48.51 -5.48
N MET A 273 2.36 -49.04 -5.17
CA MET A 273 3.00 -50.10 -5.93
C MET A 273 2.60 -51.42 -5.25
N PRO A 274 1.67 -52.21 -5.82
CA PRO A 274 1.28 -53.48 -5.23
C PRO A 274 2.45 -54.47 -5.28
N ASP A 275 2.51 -55.39 -4.30
CA ASP A 275 3.44 -56.51 -4.35
C ASP A 275 3.16 -57.36 -5.61
N PRO A 276 4.16 -57.66 -6.45
CA PRO A 276 3.93 -58.35 -7.71
C PRO A 276 3.60 -59.83 -7.49
N GLU A 277 2.35 -60.22 -7.78
CA GLU A 277 1.92 -61.63 -7.73
C GLU A 277 2.67 -62.52 -8.75
N THR A 278 3.24 -61.93 -9.81
CA THR A 278 4.11 -62.61 -10.78
C THR A 278 5.33 -61.77 -11.17
N PHE A 279 6.40 -62.45 -11.57
CA PHE A 279 7.70 -61.85 -11.89
C PHE A 279 7.64 -61.05 -13.22
N GLY A 280 7.15 -59.80 -13.15
CA GLY A 280 7.09 -58.90 -14.31
C GLY A 280 6.14 -57.71 -14.21
N GLU A 281 5.15 -57.73 -13.30
CA GLU A 281 4.12 -56.67 -13.23
C GLU A 281 4.38 -55.63 -12.13
N TYR A 282 5.23 -54.66 -12.44
CA TYR A 282 5.33 -53.41 -11.66
C TYR A 282 4.39 -52.35 -12.27
N GLN A 283 3.09 -52.47 -12.00
CA GLN A 283 2.12 -51.45 -12.41
C GLN A 283 1.81 -50.50 -11.24
N LEU A 284 2.08 -49.21 -11.44
CA LEU A 284 1.75 -48.17 -10.47
C LEU A 284 0.23 -47.98 -10.42
N SER A 285 -0.39 -48.24 -9.27
CA SER A 285 -1.84 -48.08 -9.06
C SER A 285 -2.13 -46.73 -8.39
N TYR A 286 -3.17 -46.04 -8.86
CA TYR A 286 -3.63 -44.77 -8.30
C TYR A 286 -4.96 -44.95 -7.58
N ARG A 287 -5.05 -44.48 -6.33
CA ARG A 287 -6.31 -44.32 -5.58
C ARG A 287 -6.77 -42.87 -5.72
N THR A 288 -8.05 -42.71 -6.04
CA THR A 288 -8.76 -41.41 -6.00
C THR A 288 -10.09 -41.64 -5.31
N GLY A 289 -10.12 -41.44 -3.99
CA GLY A 289 -11.27 -41.61 -3.12
C GLY A 289 -12.03 -40.30 -2.86
N GLU A 290 -12.61 -40.21 -1.67
CA GLU A 290 -13.43 -39.06 -1.27
C GLU A 290 -12.59 -37.83 -0.92
N ILE A 291 -13.21 -36.64 -1.05
CA ILE A 291 -12.69 -35.38 -0.54
C ILE A 291 -13.61 -34.93 0.59
N VAL A 292 -13.05 -34.75 1.78
CA VAL A 292 -13.79 -34.40 3.00
C VAL A 292 -13.26 -33.09 3.56
N SER A 293 -14.14 -32.10 3.76
CA SER A 293 -13.83 -30.93 4.59
C SER A 293 -14.50 -31.11 5.95
N PRO A 294 -13.74 -31.35 7.04
CA PRO A 294 -14.32 -31.47 8.37
C PRO A 294 -14.86 -30.10 8.82
N ARG A 295 -16.00 -30.11 9.53
CA ARG A 295 -16.52 -28.90 10.16
C ARG A 295 -15.65 -28.55 11.36
N ILE A 296 -14.85 -27.49 11.22
CA ILE A 296 -14.00 -26.94 12.28
C ILE A 296 -14.78 -25.85 13.03
N GLU A 297 -14.68 -25.83 14.35
CA GLU A 297 -15.32 -24.80 15.17
C GLU A 297 -14.51 -23.49 15.15
N ALA A 298 -15.22 -22.36 15.06
CA ALA A 298 -14.61 -21.03 14.96
C ALA A 298 -14.31 -20.48 16.36
N THR A 299 -13.25 -20.99 16.98
CA THR A 299 -12.71 -20.51 18.26
C THR A 299 -11.53 -19.57 18.02
N GLU A 300 -11.43 -18.44 18.76
CA GLU A 300 -10.31 -17.51 18.65
C GLU A 300 -9.02 -18.15 19.20
N PRO A 301 -7.97 -18.38 18.38
CA PRO A 301 -6.80 -19.13 18.84
C PRO A 301 -5.99 -18.40 19.93
N LEU A 302 -5.97 -17.06 19.92
CA LEU A 302 -5.29 -16.25 20.94
C LEU A 302 -5.94 -16.40 22.33
N SER A 303 -7.26 -16.60 22.39
CA SER A 303 -7.97 -16.88 23.64
C SER A 303 -7.56 -18.24 24.23
N LEU A 304 -7.40 -19.25 23.37
CA LEU A 304 -6.93 -20.59 23.75
C LEU A 304 -5.46 -20.59 24.17
N GLU A 305 -4.61 -19.83 23.48
CA GLU A 305 -3.19 -19.66 23.82
C GLU A 305 -2.99 -19.05 25.21
N LEU A 306 -3.72 -17.97 25.52
CA LEU A 306 -3.66 -17.34 26.83
C LEU A 306 -4.30 -18.21 27.93
N ALA A 307 -5.30 -19.03 27.60
CA ALA A 307 -5.83 -20.02 28.53
C ALA A 307 -4.79 -21.12 28.86
N ASP A 308 -4.03 -21.60 27.88
CA ASP A 308 -2.93 -22.56 28.08
C ASP A 308 -1.80 -21.95 28.93
N PHE A 309 -1.45 -20.68 28.72
CA PHE A 309 -0.52 -19.94 29.58
C PHE A 309 -1.00 -19.88 31.04
N ALA A 310 -2.28 -19.56 31.27
CA ALA A 310 -2.85 -19.57 32.62
C ALA A 310 -2.86 -20.96 33.26
N ASN A 311 -3.22 -22.00 32.50
CA ASN A 311 -3.24 -23.38 32.98
C ASN A 311 -1.83 -23.86 33.33
N ALA A 312 -0.82 -23.54 32.52
CA ALA A 312 0.58 -23.83 32.83
C ALA A 312 1.04 -23.20 34.15
N ILE A 313 0.57 -22.00 34.47
CA ILE A 313 0.86 -21.30 35.74
C ILE A 313 0.14 -21.96 36.93
N VAL A 314 -1.14 -22.28 36.80
CA VAL A 314 -1.98 -22.79 37.89
C VAL A 314 -1.78 -24.29 38.15
N GLU A 315 -1.69 -25.09 37.10
CA GLU A 315 -1.64 -26.56 37.14
C GLU A 315 -0.22 -27.11 37.04
N GLY A 316 0.77 -26.30 36.63
CA GLY A 316 2.14 -26.74 36.38
C GLY A 316 2.29 -27.63 35.15
N THR A 317 1.35 -27.53 34.19
CA THR A 317 1.40 -28.26 32.91
C THR A 317 2.39 -27.62 31.95
N LEU A 318 2.94 -28.42 31.02
CA LEU A 318 3.79 -27.90 29.94
C LEU A 318 2.87 -27.37 28.82
N PRO A 319 2.92 -26.07 28.48
CA PRO A 319 2.08 -25.52 27.42
C PRO A 319 2.51 -26.05 26.04
N ALA A 320 1.58 -26.08 25.09
CA ALA A 320 1.87 -26.52 23.73
C ALA A 320 2.96 -25.66 23.06
N SER A 321 2.94 -24.35 23.33
CA SER A 321 4.00 -23.41 22.96
C SER A 321 5.04 -23.26 24.10
N SER A 322 5.76 -24.34 24.41
CA SER A 322 6.79 -24.30 25.46
C SER A 322 8.07 -23.57 25.02
N ALA A 323 8.90 -23.14 25.99
CA ALA A 323 10.22 -22.58 25.72
C ALA A 323 11.14 -23.52 24.89
N ALA A 324 10.99 -24.84 25.04
CA ALA A 324 11.68 -25.82 24.21
C ALA A 324 11.26 -25.76 22.72
N VAL A 325 9.97 -25.56 22.43
CA VAL A 325 9.49 -25.32 21.06
C VAL A 325 10.02 -23.97 20.54
N GLY A 326 10.07 -22.94 21.39
CA GLY A 326 10.72 -21.66 21.07
C GLY A 326 12.20 -21.80 20.69
N LEU A 327 12.95 -22.62 21.43
CA LEU A 327 14.36 -22.91 21.16
C LEU A 327 14.54 -23.64 19.81
N ASP A 328 13.72 -24.64 19.54
CA ASP A 328 13.76 -25.41 18.28
C ASP A 328 13.41 -24.52 17.07
N VAL A 329 12.46 -23.60 17.22
CA VAL A 329 12.12 -22.59 16.20
C VAL A 329 13.30 -21.65 15.94
N VAL A 330 13.90 -21.06 16.98
CA VAL A 330 15.03 -20.13 16.81
C VAL A 330 16.25 -20.84 16.22
N ARG A 331 16.57 -22.06 16.65
CA ARG A 331 17.64 -22.89 16.05
C ARG A 331 17.41 -23.18 14.56
N THR A 332 16.15 -23.38 14.16
CA THR A 332 15.78 -23.59 12.76
C THR A 332 16.00 -22.32 11.95
N ILE A 333 15.65 -21.15 12.49
CA ILE A 333 15.90 -19.85 11.86
C ILE A 333 17.41 -19.56 11.73
N GLU A 334 18.18 -19.78 12.80
CA GLU A 334 19.65 -19.65 12.77
C GLU A 334 20.30 -20.61 11.75
N ALA A 335 19.72 -21.79 11.52
CA ALA A 335 20.17 -22.71 10.48
C ALA A 335 19.83 -22.22 9.06
N VAL A 336 18.68 -21.56 8.87
CA VAL A 336 18.38 -20.86 7.60
C VAL A 336 19.43 -19.79 7.32
N ASP A 337 19.71 -18.92 8.29
CA ASP A 337 20.68 -17.83 8.12
C ASP A 337 22.10 -18.35 7.84
N ARG A 338 22.54 -19.43 8.52
CA ARG A 338 23.81 -20.12 8.19
C ARG A 338 23.82 -20.65 6.75
N SER A 339 22.74 -21.31 6.32
CA SER A 339 22.63 -21.81 4.94
C SER A 339 22.74 -20.66 3.93
N LEU A 340 22.03 -19.54 4.17
CA LEU A 340 22.08 -18.36 3.31
C LEU A 340 23.49 -17.75 3.24
N ALA A 341 24.18 -17.62 4.38
CA ALA A 341 25.55 -17.12 4.45
C ALA A 341 26.55 -18.03 3.69
N GLU A 342 26.31 -19.34 3.64
CA GLU A 342 27.12 -20.33 2.93
C GLU A 342 26.66 -20.56 1.47
N GLY A 343 25.82 -19.68 0.91
CA GLY A 343 25.39 -19.74 -0.49
C GLY A 343 24.27 -20.76 -0.79
N GLY A 344 23.50 -21.12 0.23
CA GLY A 344 22.33 -22.00 0.19
C GLY A 344 22.62 -23.50 0.32
N ILE A 345 23.85 -23.87 0.69
CA ILE A 345 24.18 -25.28 0.92
C ILE A 345 23.42 -25.86 2.13
N PRO A 346 23.15 -27.18 2.17
CA PRO A 346 22.53 -27.81 3.32
C PRO A 346 23.44 -27.73 4.56
N VAL A 347 22.95 -27.08 5.62
CA VAL A 347 23.62 -27.00 6.93
C VAL A 347 22.81 -27.77 7.97
N ARG A 348 23.47 -28.26 9.03
CA ARG A 348 22.78 -28.92 10.13
C ARG A 348 22.13 -27.94 11.10
N VAL A 349 21.01 -28.35 11.68
CA VAL A 349 20.42 -27.67 12.83
C VAL A 349 21.08 -28.20 14.11
N GLN A 350 21.64 -27.29 14.92
CA GLN A 350 22.37 -27.65 16.14
C GLN A 350 21.41 -27.96 17.29
N GLY A 351 21.08 -29.24 17.47
CA GLY A 351 20.24 -29.74 18.56
C GLY A 351 21.03 -30.29 19.76
N GLY A 352 21.48 -29.43 20.68
CA GLY A 352 21.84 -29.80 22.07
C GLY A 352 23.25 -30.34 22.35
N GLU A 353 23.86 -29.80 23.42
CA GLU A 353 25.06 -30.21 24.18
C GLU A 353 26.42 -30.50 23.48
N ALA A 354 26.51 -30.82 22.18
CA ALA A 354 27.75 -31.33 21.60
C ALA A 354 28.73 -30.29 20.99
N ASP A 355 28.23 -29.23 20.35
CA ASP A 355 29.02 -28.40 19.39
C ASP A 355 29.17 -26.92 19.81
N LEU A 356 29.62 -26.66 21.04
CA LEU A 356 29.91 -25.29 21.51
C LEU A 356 31.39 -24.89 21.28
N LEU A 357 31.58 -23.85 20.44
CA LEU A 357 32.79 -23.03 20.21
C LEU A 357 33.98 -23.65 19.42
N PRO A 358 34.83 -22.85 18.72
CA PRO A 358 34.64 -21.45 18.26
C PRO A 358 35.10 -21.16 16.80
N ASP A 359 34.43 -20.23 16.12
CA ASP A 359 34.95 -19.35 15.04
C ASP A 359 33.87 -18.25 14.81
N LEU A 360 34.14 -16.95 14.57
CA LEU A 360 35.39 -16.19 14.59
C LEU A 360 35.09 -14.70 14.91
N LEU A 361 35.89 -14.14 15.84
CA LEU A 361 36.11 -12.71 16.06
C LEU A 361 36.30 -11.91 14.76
N HIS A 362 35.66 -10.73 14.64
CA HIS A 362 36.35 -9.50 14.20
C HIS A 362 35.55 -8.18 14.37
N SER A 363 35.98 -7.33 15.33
CA SER A 363 36.02 -5.84 15.31
C SER A 363 34.80 -5.00 14.84
N ARG A 364 34.39 -3.91 15.52
CA ARG A 364 35.18 -2.68 15.81
C ARG A 364 34.65 -1.78 16.95
N ILE A 365 35.49 -0.79 17.29
CA ILE A 365 35.44 0.30 18.30
C ILE A 365 35.90 1.59 17.55
N GLU A 366 35.59 2.86 17.85
CA GLU A 366 35.08 3.64 19.02
C GLU A 366 33.84 4.52 18.62
N PRO A 367 33.15 5.23 19.56
CA PRO A 367 31.98 6.08 19.26
C PRO A 367 32.35 7.46 18.66
N PHE A 368 31.44 8.05 17.87
CA PHE A 368 31.65 9.36 17.25
C PHE A 368 31.46 10.52 18.23
N ARG A 369 32.36 11.52 18.13
CA ARG A 369 32.27 12.81 18.83
C ARG A 369 31.20 13.71 18.22
N VAL A 370 30.42 14.36 19.06
CA VAL A 370 29.63 15.55 18.70
C VAL A 370 30.56 16.69 18.34
N VAL A 371 30.26 17.39 17.23
CA VAL A 371 30.83 18.69 16.89
C VAL A 371 29.65 19.64 16.70
N GLU A 372 29.47 20.56 17.63
CA GLU A 372 28.61 21.72 17.41
C GLU A 372 29.24 22.62 16.35
N LYS A 373 28.41 23.18 15.45
CA LYS A 373 28.76 24.39 14.72
C LYS A 373 27.53 25.22 14.39
N ASP A 374 27.72 26.53 14.52
CA ASP A 374 26.67 27.54 14.48
C ASP A 374 25.99 27.68 13.11
N ALA A 375 24.72 28.08 13.14
CA ALA A 375 23.97 28.44 11.94
C ALA A 375 24.25 29.89 11.54
N GLU A 376 24.92 30.12 10.41
CA GLU A 376 24.91 31.39 9.69
C GLU A 376 24.20 31.24 8.33
N LYS A 377 23.34 32.21 8.02
CA LYS A 377 22.63 32.27 6.73
C LYS A 377 23.60 32.64 5.61
N ALA A 378 23.70 31.81 4.58
CA ALA A 378 24.36 32.14 3.33
C ALA A 378 23.33 32.41 2.21
N ALA A 379 23.46 33.55 1.53
CA ALA A 379 22.92 33.70 0.18
C ALA A 379 23.93 33.09 -0.80
N ALA A 380 23.47 32.31 -1.78
CA ALA A 380 24.33 31.50 -2.63
C ALA A 380 25.36 32.33 -3.43
N THR A 381 26.60 31.85 -3.45
CA THR A 381 27.71 32.44 -4.22
C THR A 381 27.75 31.82 -5.62
N PRO A 382 28.05 32.56 -6.70
CA PRO A 382 28.11 31.97 -8.04
C PRO A 382 29.24 30.93 -8.15
N GLY A 383 28.89 29.69 -8.49
CA GLY A 383 29.83 28.58 -8.71
C GLY A 383 29.65 27.35 -7.80
N GLU A 384 28.68 27.38 -6.88
CA GLU A 384 28.32 26.24 -6.03
C GLU A 384 27.03 25.58 -6.58
N SER A 385 26.94 24.24 -6.53
CA SER A 385 25.80 23.48 -7.04
C SER A 385 24.54 23.75 -6.22
N VAL A 386 23.37 23.76 -6.87
CA VAL A 386 22.07 23.84 -6.17
C VAL A 386 21.60 22.48 -5.61
N GLY A 387 22.40 21.42 -5.77
CA GLY A 387 22.01 20.05 -5.42
C GLY A 387 21.07 19.44 -6.45
N THR A 388 19.94 18.90 -5.99
CA THR A 388 18.91 18.33 -6.88
C THR A 388 17.99 19.42 -7.43
N ALA A 389 18.01 19.67 -8.74
CA ALA A 389 17.03 20.56 -9.36
C ALA A 389 15.72 19.83 -9.67
N ILE A 390 14.60 20.41 -9.25
CA ILE A 390 13.28 19.81 -9.38
C ILE A 390 12.48 20.64 -10.38
N LEU A 391 12.13 20.05 -11.52
CA LEU A 391 11.46 20.77 -12.60
C LEU A 391 9.94 20.61 -12.49
N GLY A 392 9.26 21.70 -12.15
CA GLY A 392 7.81 21.79 -11.94
C GLY A 392 7.40 21.73 -10.47
N GLY A 393 6.57 22.67 -10.03
CA GLY A 393 5.98 22.78 -8.69
C GLY A 393 4.57 22.19 -8.59
N GLY A 394 4.29 21.14 -9.37
CA GLY A 394 3.04 20.35 -9.27
C GLY A 394 3.12 19.23 -8.21
N PRO A 395 2.08 18.38 -8.10
CA PRO A 395 2.00 17.30 -7.12
C PRO A 395 3.24 16.41 -7.04
N ALA A 396 3.82 16.09 -8.19
CA ALA A 396 5.04 15.29 -8.30
C ALA A 396 6.26 16.05 -7.76
N GLY A 397 6.64 17.16 -8.37
CA GLY A 397 7.84 17.90 -7.97
C GLY A 397 7.81 18.43 -6.53
N LEU A 398 6.65 18.85 -6.01
CA LEU A 398 6.53 19.22 -4.59
C LEU A 398 6.72 18.03 -3.64
N THR A 399 6.31 16.83 -4.04
CA THR A 399 6.56 15.62 -3.26
C THR A 399 8.05 15.28 -3.26
N ALA A 400 8.73 15.42 -4.40
CA ALA A 400 10.19 15.28 -4.47
C ALA A 400 10.92 16.30 -3.59
N ALA A 401 10.52 17.57 -3.65
CA ALA A 401 11.06 18.66 -2.83
C ALA A 401 10.93 18.38 -1.32
N TYR A 402 9.76 17.89 -0.91
CA TYR A 402 9.49 17.52 0.47
C TYR A 402 10.38 16.38 0.98
N ILE A 403 10.62 15.35 0.17
CA ILE A 403 11.51 14.23 0.53
C ILE A 403 12.97 14.68 0.61
N LEU A 404 13.42 15.50 -0.34
CA LEU A 404 14.76 16.09 -0.34
C LEU A 404 14.99 16.92 0.94
N GLY A 405 14.02 17.77 1.29
CA GLY A 405 14.03 18.54 2.54
C GLY A 405 14.08 17.65 3.78
N ARG A 406 13.20 16.63 3.88
CA ARG A 406 13.21 15.67 5.01
C ARG A 406 14.50 14.86 5.13
N ARG A 407 15.17 14.57 4.02
CA ARG A 407 16.49 13.89 4.00
C ARG A 407 17.67 14.85 4.18
N GLY A 408 17.43 16.15 4.39
CA GLY A 408 18.48 17.16 4.59
C GLY A 408 19.41 17.32 3.38
N ARG A 409 18.89 17.11 2.17
CA ARG A 409 19.66 17.13 0.92
C ARG A 409 19.43 18.46 0.18
N PRO A 410 20.47 19.09 -0.39
CA PRO A 410 20.30 20.33 -1.14
C PRO A 410 19.48 20.10 -2.41
N GLY A 411 18.63 21.08 -2.74
CA GLY A 411 17.82 21.08 -3.95
C GLY A 411 17.02 22.37 -4.09
N ALA A 412 16.40 22.57 -5.25
CA ALA A 412 15.54 23.72 -5.53
C ALA A 412 14.42 23.35 -6.52
N VAL A 413 13.21 23.87 -6.30
CA VAL A 413 12.07 23.70 -7.24
C VAL A 413 12.01 24.87 -8.19
N PHE A 414 11.87 24.59 -9.49
CA PHE A 414 11.69 25.61 -10.54
C PHE A 414 10.33 25.42 -11.22
N GLU A 415 9.40 26.35 -10.98
CA GLU A 415 8.05 26.37 -11.52
C GLU A 415 7.86 27.57 -12.46
N ALA A 416 7.31 27.33 -13.65
CA ALA A 416 7.10 28.34 -14.68
C ALA A 416 5.87 29.24 -14.41
N ASP A 417 4.91 28.77 -13.62
CA ASP A 417 3.72 29.51 -13.20
C ASP A 417 3.99 30.42 -11.98
N GLY A 418 3.08 31.34 -11.68
CA GLY A 418 3.12 32.20 -10.49
C GLY A 418 2.55 31.57 -9.22
N THR A 419 2.17 30.29 -9.26
CA THR A 419 1.52 29.53 -8.17
C THR A 419 1.89 28.06 -8.27
N VAL A 420 2.03 27.37 -7.15
CA VAL A 420 2.28 25.91 -7.09
C VAL A 420 1.01 25.08 -7.33
N GLY A 421 1.15 23.76 -7.39
CA GLY A 421 0.05 22.79 -7.55
C GLY A 421 -0.23 22.37 -8.99
N GLY A 422 0.34 23.04 -9.99
CA GLY A 422 0.19 22.68 -11.41
C GLY A 422 -1.29 22.56 -11.83
N ILE A 423 -1.68 21.43 -12.44
CA ILE A 423 -3.08 21.16 -12.80
C ILE A 423 -3.99 20.84 -11.60
N ALA A 424 -3.42 20.61 -10.42
CA ALA A 424 -4.16 20.35 -9.18
C ALA A 424 -4.21 21.56 -8.25
N LYS A 425 -3.90 22.76 -8.76
CA LYS A 425 -4.07 24.01 -8.02
C LYS A 425 -5.54 24.43 -7.96
N THR A 426 -5.84 25.27 -6.97
CA THR A 426 -7.11 25.98 -6.87
C THR A 426 -6.89 27.42 -7.33
N VAL A 427 -7.83 27.94 -8.13
CA VAL A 427 -7.81 29.34 -8.61
C VAL A 427 -8.76 30.16 -7.74
N GLU A 428 -8.35 31.37 -7.36
CA GLU A 428 -9.19 32.33 -6.66
C GLU A 428 -9.59 33.50 -7.60
N PHE A 429 -10.88 33.84 -7.62
CA PHE A 429 -11.44 34.95 -8.40
C PHE A 429 -12.59 35.59 -7.61
N ASN A 430 -12.52 36.91 -7.36
CA ASN A 430 -13.56 37.67 -6.66
C ASN A 430 -14.04 37.03 -5.33
N GLY A 431 -13.14 36.39 -4.58
CA GLY A 431 -13.44 35.69 -3.32
C GLY A 431 -14.11 34.32 -3.46
N PHE A 432 -14.23 33.80 -4.67
CA PHE A 432 -14.59 32.42 -4.98
C PHE A 432 -13.33 31.61 -5.30
N ARG A 433 -13.34 30.33 -4.94
CA ARG A 433 -12.31 29.36 -5.25
C ARG A 433 -12.89 28.24 -6.11
N PHE A 434 -12.10 27.76 -7.06
CA PHE A 434 -12.49 26.66 -7.94
C PHE A 434 -11.28 25.90 -8.48
N ASP A 435 -11.50 24.64 -8.83
CA ASP A 435 -10.42 23.73 -9.22
C ASP A 435 -10.31 23.60 -10.73
N LEU A 436 -9.10 23.32 -11.21
CA LEU A 436 -8.83 22.95 -12.60
C LEU A 436 -9.25 21.49 -12.88
N GLY A 437 -10.52 21.17 -12.62
CA GLY A 437 -11.10 19.83 -12.72
C GLY A 437 -11.40 19.19 -11.36
N GLY A 438 -12.15 18.09 -11.37
CA GLY A 438 -12.61 17.43 -10.13
C GLY A 438 -11.53 16.63 -9.41
N HIS A 439 -10.97 17.21 -8.34
CA HIS A 439 -9.86 16.68 -7.56
C HIS A 439 -10.30 16.09 -6.22
N ARG A 440 -10.77 14.84 -6.24
CA ARG A 440 -11.03 14.06 -5.01
C ARG A 440 -9.73 13.49 -4.44
N PHE A 441 -9.57 13.55 -3.12
CA PHE A 441 -8.49 12.86 -2.41
C PHE A 441 -8.99 11.48 -2.00
N PHE A 442 -8.51 10.48 -2.72
CA PHE A 442 -8.71 9.06 -2.44
C PHE A 442 -7.49 8.33 -3.00
N THR A 443 -6.86 7.50 -2.19
CA THR A 443 -5.78 6.61 -2.62
C THR A 443 -5.91 5.25 -1.95
N LYS A 444 -5.17 4.28 -2.44
CA LYS A 444 -4.92 2.99 -1.77
C LYS A 444 -3.51 2.88 -1.21
N LEU A 445 -2.64 3.85 -1.51
CA LEU A 445 -1.25 3.89 -1.07
C LEU A 445 -1.20 4.53 0.32
N GLN A 446 -0.93 3.74 1.36
CA GLN A 446 -0.96 4.22 2.75
C GLN A 446 0.03 5.36 3.00
N ALA A 447 1.25 5.28 2.44
CA ALA A 447 2.22 6.37 2.52
C ALA A 447 1.72 7.69 1.92
N VAL A 448 0.98 7.65 0.79
CA VAL A 448 0.38 8.85 0.20
C VAL A 448 -0.76 9.39 1.06
N GLN A 449 -1.56 8.50 1.66
CA GLN A 449 -2.60 8.89 2.62
C GLN A 449 -2.00 9.56 3.86
N LYS A 450 -0.94 9.00 4.45
CA LYS A 450 -0.22 9.59 5.59
C LYS A 450 0.37 10.96 5.25
N LEU A 451 0.98 11.12 4.07
CA LEU A 451 1.46 12.41 3.59
C LEU A 451 0.34 13.46 3.51
N TRP A 452 -0.83 13.08 3.01
CA TRP A 452 -1.99 13.97 2.97
C TRP A 452 -2.45 14.34 4.39
N GLU A 453 -2.64 13.35 5.26
CA GLU A 453 -3.06 13.53 6.65
C GLU A 453 -2.07 14.41 7.42
N GLU A 454 -0.77 14.30 7.18
CA GLU A 454 0.25 15.15 7.78
C GLU A 454 0.16 16.61 7.33
N MET A 455 -0.05 16.86 6.03
CA MET A 455 -0.04 18.23 5.49
C MET A 455 -1.28 19.05 5.87
N LEU A 456 -2.44 18.41 6.07
CA LEU A 456 -3.72 19.12 6.29
C LEU A 456 -4.48 18.71 7.56
N GLY A 457 -4.36 17.46 8.04
CA GLY A 457 -5.05 17.00 9.24
C GLY A 457 -6.55 17.35 9.27
N GLU A 458 -6.95 18.19 10.23
CA GLU A 458 -8.33 18.65 10.43
C GLU A 458 -8.88 19.56 9.30
N GLU A 459 -8.03 20.07 8.40
CA GLU A 459 -8.46 20.84 7.22
C GLU A 459 -9.06 19.96 6.11
N PHE A 460 -9.04 18.63 6.27
CA PHE A 460 -9.76 17.72 5.39
C PHE A 460 -11.25 17.60 5.72
N LEU A 461 -12.07 17.75 4.68
CA LEU A 461 -13.51 17.51 4.72
C LEU A 461 -13.81 16.12 4.13
N THR A 462 -14.55 15.29 4.86
CA THR A 462 -15.19 14.09 4.29
C THR A 462 -16.44 14.52 3.52
N ARG A 463 -16.51 14.16 2.23
CA ARG A 463 -17.64 14.50 1.36
C ARG A 463 -18.32 13.25 0.81
N PRO A 464 -19.67 13.17 0.89
CA PRO A 464 -20.42 12.09 0.25
C PRO A 464 -20.29 12.22 -1.26
N ARG A 465 -20.18 11.07 -1.94
CA ARG A 465 -19.97 11.01 -3.38
C ARG A 465 -21.28 10.92 -4.14
N LEU A 466 -21.73 12.04 -4.69
CA LEU A 466 -22.82 12.10 -5.67
C LEU A 466 -22.29 12.51 -7.04
N SER A 467 -22.36 11.57 -7.99
CA SER A 467 -21.96 11.79 -9.39
C SER A 467 -22.92 11.10 -10.34
N ARG A 468 -23.39 11.81 -11.37
CA ARG A 468 -24.35 11.30 -12.37
C ARG A 468 -23.90 11.59 -13.81
N ILE A 469 -24.47 10.86 -14.77
CA ILE A 469 -24.39 11.15 -16.21
C ILE A 469 -25.68 11.84 -16.63
N TYR A 470 -25.59 12.93 -17.40
CA TYR A 470 -26.71 13.55 -18.10
C TYR A 470 -26.72 13.17 -19.58
N TYR A 471 -27.84 12.64 -20.07
CA TYR A 471 -28.05 12.22 -21.46
C TYR A 471 -29.55 12.24 -21.81
N ASP A 472 -29.94 12.87 -22.93
CA ASP A 472 -31.33 12.86 -23.46
C ASP A 472 -32.38 13.30 -22.42
N GLY A 473 -32.12 14.44 -21.76
CA GLY A 473 -33.01 15.00 -20.73
C GLY A 473 -33.06 14.21 -19.41
N LYS A 474 -32.19 13.21 -19.22
CA LYS A 474 -32.25 12.27 -18.10
C LYS A 474 -30.91 12.14 -17.40
N TYR A 475 -30.97 12.04 -16.08
CA TYR A 475 -29.84 11.66 -15.24
C TYR A 475 -29.74 10.13 -15.16
N PHE A 476 -28.53 9.59 -15.12
CA PHE A 476 -28.21 8.19 -14.86
C PHE A 476 -27.15 8.14 -13.75
N ASP A 477 -27.24 7.18 -12.85
CA ASP A 477 -26.30 7.07 -11.73
C ASP A 477 -24.93 6.60 -12.25
N TYR A 478 -23.82 7.01 -11.61
CA TYR A 478 -22.46 6.66 -12.06
C TYR A 478 -21.71 5.79 -11.02
N PRO A 479 -21.29 4.55 -11.36
CA PRO A 479 -21.42 3.89 -12.66
C PRO A 479 -22.86 3.44 -12.96
N ILE A 480 -23.16 3.36 -14.25
CA ILE A 480 -24.49 3.03 -14.78
C ILE A 480 -25.01 1.69 -14.22
N THR A 481 -26.17 1.70 -13.56
CA THR A 481 -26.80 0.45 -13.10
C THR A 481 -27.73 -0.14 -14.17
N ALA A 482 -27.83 -1.47 -14.21
CA ALA A 482 -28.77 -2.17 -15.10
C ALA A 482 -30.23 -1.74 -14.92
N LYS A 483 -30.61 -1.40 -13.67
CA LYS A 483 -31.96 -0.95 -13.32
C LYS A 483 -32.25 0.43 -13.89
N ASP A 484 -31.27 1.35 -13.84
CA ASP A 484 -31.39 2.69 -14.40
C ASP A 484 -31.44 2.70 -15.93
N VAL A 485 -30.61 1.88 -16.59
CA VAL A 485 -30.65 1.70 -18.05
C VAL A 485 -32.07 1.36 -18.50
N VAL A 486 -32.67 0.32 -17.89
CA VAL A 486 -34.00 -0.17 -18.26
C VAL A 486 -35.10 0.85 -17.94
N ALA A 487 -35.04 1.46 -16.76
CA ALA A 487 -36.04 2.43 -16.33
C ALA A 487 -36.02 3.73 -17.13
N ARG A 488 -34.83 4.22 -17.54
CA ARG A 488 -34.64 5.57 -18.08
C ARG A 488 -34.51 5.61 -19.61
N LEU A 489 -33.91 4.59 -20.26
CA LEU A 489 -33.97 4.45 -21.73
C LEU A 489 -35.29 3.86 -22.22
N GLY A 490 -36.02 3.17 -21.34
CA GLY A 490 -37.21 2.42 -21.68
C GLY A 490 -36.92 1.06 -22.30
N LEU A 491 -37.96 0.21 -22.35
CA LEU A 491 -37.85 -1.20 -22.70
C LEU A 491 -37.36 -1.45 -24.13
N TRP A 492 -37.70 -0.57 -25.08
CA TRP A 492 -37.37 -0.76 -26.51
C TRP A 492 -35.88 -0.58 -26.80
N GLU A 493 -35.28 0.55 -26.41
CA GLU A 493 -33.84 0.75 -26.61
C GLU A 493 -33.01 -0.20 -25.73
N SER A 494 -33.48 -0.54 -24.53
CA SER A 494 -32.87 -1.58 -23.70
C SER A 494 -32.84 -2.95 -24.40
N MET A 495 -33.95 -3.35 -25.05
CA MET A 495 -34.00 -4.56 -25.86
C MET A 495 -33.06 -4.48 -27.07
N ARG A 496 -32.93 -3.32 -27.73
CA ARG A 496 -31.99 -3.12 -28.85
C ARG A 496 -30.53 -3.22 -28.40
N CYS A 497 -30.18 -2.68 -27.24
CA CYS A 497 -28.87 -2.86 -26.61
C CYS A 497 -28.59 -4.35 -26.30
N ALA A 498 -29.54 -5.05 -25.68
CA ALA A 498 -29.41 -6.48 -25.39
C ALA A 498 -29.25 -7.34 -26.67
N LEU A 499 -30.04 -7.07 -27.72
CA LEU A 499 -29.91 -7.72 -29.03
C LEU A 499 -28.56 -7.41 -29.69
N SER A 500 -28.04 -6.18 -29.55
CA SER A 500 -26.71 -5.81 -30.05
C SER A 500 -25.58 -6.52 -29.30
N TYR A 501 -25.71 -6.72 -27.99
CA TYR A 501 -24.77 -7.51 -27.19
C TYR A 501 -24.81 -8.99 -27.59
N LEU A 502 -26.01 -9.59 -27.69
CA LEU A 502 -26.16 -11.00 -28.07
C LEU A 502 -25.59 -11.32 -29.46
N ARG A 503 -25.62 -10.36 -30.40
CA ARG A 503 -24.95 -10.48 -31.71
C ARG A 503 -23.42 -10.37 -31.65
N ALA A 504 -22.88 -9.69 -30.63
CA ALA A 504 -21.45 -9.55 -30.42
C ALA A 504 -20.82 -10.77 -29.72
N VAL A 505 -21.58 -11.49 -28.87
CA VAL A 505 -21.09 -12.67 -28.13
C VAL A 505 -20.39 -13.73 -29.02
N PRO A 506 -20.92 -14.14 -30.19
CA PRO A 506 -20.25 -15.12 -31.07
C PRO A 506 -19.01 -14.58 -31.79
N HIS A 507 -18.82 -13.26 -31.80
CA HIS A 507 -17.75 -12.56 -32.51
C HIS A 507 -16.74 -11.93 -31.54
N ARG A 508 -16.66 -12.44 -30.30
CA ARG A 508 -15.66 -12.01 -29.33
C ARG A 508 -14.26 -12.33 -29.85
N ARG A 509 -13.47 -11.28 -30.06
CA ARG A 509 -12.03 -11.36 -30.30
C ARG A 509 -11.32 -11.20 -28.96
N ASP A 510 -10.31 -12.02 -28.74
CA ASP A 510 -9.51 -11.97 -27.51
C ASP A 510 -8.62 -10.71 -27.47
N GLU A 511 -8.11 -10.30 -28.64
CA GLU A 511 -7.35 -9.06 -28.83
C GLU A 511 -8.23 -7.95 -29.43
N ALA A 512 -8.22 -6.78 -28.77
CA ALA A 512 -8.81 -5.54 -29.27
C ALA A 512 -7.76 -4.44 -29.20
N HIS A 513 -7.48 -3.75 -30.30
CA HIS A 513 -6.41 -2.75 -30.37
C HIS A 513 -6.91 -1.32 -30.09
N THR A 514 -8.19 -1.04 -30.32
CA THR A 514 -8.80 0.29 -30.14
C THR A 514 -9.81 0.30 -28.98
N PHE A 515 -10.10 1.49 -28.43
CA PHE A 515 -11.15 1.67 -27.43
C PHE A 515 -12.53 1.24 -27.98
N GLU A 516 -12.83 1.61 -29.23
CA GLU A 516 -14.06 1.24 -29.91
C GLU A 516 -14.23 -0.27 -30.05
N ASP A 517 -13.19 -0.99 -30.51
CA ASP A 517 -13.22 -2.45 -30.58
C ASP A 517 -13.40 -3.07 -29.20
N TRP A 518 -12.67 -2.55 -28.20
CA TRP A 518 -12.67 -3.08 -26.83
C TRP A 518 -14.06 -2.99 -26.19
N VAL A 519 -14.75 -1.85 -26.35
CA VAL A 519 -16.11 -1.62 -25.83
C VAL A 519 -17.16 -2.35 -26.65
N THR A 520 -17.12 -2.26 -27.98
CA THR A 520 -18.15 -2.85 -28.86
C THR A 520 -18.15 -4.38 -28.80
N THR A 521 -16.99 -5.02 -28.65
CA THR A 521 -16.84 -6.48 -28.48
C THR A 521 -17.36 -6.96 -27.11
N ARG A 522 -17.17 -6.17 -26.05
CA ARG A 522 -17.58 -6.52 -24.68
C ARG A 522 -19.05 -6.22 -24.40
N PHE A 523 -19.58 -5.11 -24.92
CA PHE A 523 -20.88 -4.56 -24.51
C PHE A 523 -21.87 -4.35 -25.68
N GLY A 524 -21.44 -4.58 -26.92
CA GLY A 524 -22.26 -4.42 -28.13
C GLY A 524 -22.27 -2.99 -28.67
N ARG A 525 -22.24 -2.86 -29.99
CA ARG A 525 -22.14 -1.56 -30.67
C ARG A 525 -23.26 -0.57 -30.32
N ARG A 526 -24.52 -1.01 -30.18
CA ARG A 526 -25.62 -0.10 -29.81
C ARG A 526 -25.39 0.62 -28.48
N LEU A 527 -24.74 -0.01 -27.50
CA LEU A 527 -24.41 0.64 -26.22
C LEU A 527 -23.25 1.63 -26.38
N TYR A 528 -22.22 1.25 -27.15
CA TYR A 528 -21.11 2.14 -27.50
C TYR A 528 -21.60 3.42 -28.18
N ASP A 529 -22.38 3.30 -29.27
CA ASP A 529 -22.91 4.43 -30.03
C ASP A 529 -23.80 5.36 -29.17
N THR A 530 -24.51 4.80 -28.17
CA THR A 530 -25.45 5.56 -27.34
C THR A 530 -24.76 6.31 -26.19
N PHE A 531 -23.81 5.68 -25.49
CA PHE A 531 -23.24 6.22 -24.24
C PHE A 531 -21.75 6.53 -24.26
N PHE A 532 -20.97 5.83 -25.07
CA PHE A 532 -19.49 5.91 -25.00
C PHE A 532 -18.90 6.74 -26.12
N SER A 533 -19.41 6.62 -27.35
CA SER A 533 -18.84 7.24 -28.55
C SER A 533 -18.76 8.77 -28.42
N SER A 534 -19.90 9.45 -28.29
CA SER A 534 -19.96 10.92 -28.21
C SER A 534 -19.14 11.51 -27.06
N TYR A 535 -19.21 10.90 -25.86
CA TYR A 535 -18.50 11.39 -24.69
C TYR A 535 -16.98 11.16 -24.80
N THR A 536 -16.55 9.99 -25.30
CA THR A 536 -15.13 9.70 -25.51
C THR A 536 -14.54 10.66 -26.54
N GLU A 537 -15.26 10.92 -27.65
CA GLU A 537 -14.85 11.87 -28.68
C GLU A 537 -14.75 13.31 -28.14
N LYS A 538 -15.73 13.77 -27.32
CA LYS A 538 -15.62 15.07 -26.62
C LYS A 538 -14.33 15.17 -25.81
N VAL A 539 -14.09 14.20 -24.92
CA VAL A 539 -12.93 14.19 -24.01
C VAL A 539 -11.62 14.20 -24.79
N TRP A 540 -11.44 13.31 -25.75
CA TRP A 540 -10.16 13.08 -26.42
C TRP A 540 -9.93 13.90 -27.68
N GLY A 541 -10.98 14.46 -28.29
CA GLY A 541 -10.90 15.18 -29.56
C GLY A 541 -10.60 14.28 -30.76
N ILE A 542 -10.63 12.95 -30.59
CA ILE A 542 -10.45 11.93 -31.63
C ILE A 542 -11.47 10.80 -31.45
N PRO A 543 -11.89 10.10 -32.53
CA PRO A 543 -12.80 8.97 -32.44
C PRO A 543 -12.25 7.82 -31.60
N GLY A 544 -13.14 7.01 -31.00
CA GLY A 544 -12.75 5.84 -30.22
C GLY A 544 -12.00 4.75 -31.01
N SER A 545 -12.04 4.80 -32.34
CA SER A 545 -11.23 3.97 -33.24
C SER A 545 -9.75 4.37 -33.32
N GLU A 546 -9.37 5.55 -32.83
CA GLU A 546 -7.98 6.06 -32.85
C GLU A 546 -7.30 6.00 -31.47
N ILE A 547 -8.07 5.72 -30.41
CA ILE A 547 -7.57 5.59 -29.04
C ILE A 547 -7.17 4.13 -28.76
N ARG A 548 -5.98 3.90 -28.19
CA ARG A 548 -5.51 2.56 -27.82
C ARG A 548 -6.38 1.90 -26.75
N SER A 549 -6.61 0.59 -26.89
CA SER A 549 -7.45 -0.21 -25.99
C SER A 549 -6.93 -0.32 -24.55
N LEU A 550 -5.63 -0.09 -24.33
CA LEU A 550 -5.00 -0.04 -23.00
C LEU A 550 -5.74 0.95 -22.07
N TRP A 551 -6.18 2.10 -22.61
CA TRP A 551 -6.98 3.07 -21.88
C TRP A 551 -8.36 2.52 -21.46
N ALA A 552 -9.00 1.74 -22.33
CA ALA A 552 -10.31 1.13 -22.08
C ALA A 552 -10.23 0.12 -20.92
N ALA A 553 -9.19 -0.72 -20.93
CA ALA A 553 -8.94 -1.76 -19.94
C ALA A 553 -8.71 -1.19 -18.53
N GLN A 554 -8.03 -0.05 -18.41
CA GLN A 554 -7.81 0.63 -17.13
C GLN A 554 -9.11 1.17 -16.49
N ARG A 555 -10.06 1.68 -17.29
CA ARG A 555 -11.21 2.46 -16.79
C ARG A 555 -12.54 1.70 -16.72
N ILE A 556 -12.73 0.61 -17.47
CA ILE A 556 -14.02 -0.10 -17.58
C ILE A 556 -13.99 -1.50 -16.91
N LYS A 557 -12.95 -1.80 -16.11
CA LYS A 557 -12.95 -2.98 -15.22
C LYS A 557 -14.16 -2.92 -14.27
N ASN A 558 -14.83 -4.07 -14.11
CA ASN A 558 -16.00 -4.36 -13.25
C ASN A 558 -17.44 -4.14 -13.79
N PHE A 559 -17.66 -3.78 -15.07
CA PHE A 559 -19.04 -3.72 -15.62
C PHE A 559 -19.61 -5.10 -15.98
N SER A 560 -20.36 -5.74 -15.08
CA SER A 560 -20.92 -7.10 -15.28
C SER A 560 -22.24 -7.15 -16.09
N LEU A 561 -22.17 -6.80 -17.38
CA LEU A 561 -23.35 -6.75 -18.28
C LEU A 561 -24.09 -8.10 -18.42
N GLY A 562 -23.43 -9.23 -18.17
CA GLY A 562 -24.08 -10.55 -18.09
C GLY A 562 -25.08 -10.69 -16.94
N ARG A 563 -24.78 -10.14 -15.75
CA ARG A 563 -25.74 -10.10 -14.63
C ARG A 563 -26.90 -9.15 -14.94
N ALA A 564 -26.63 -8.01 -15.59
CA ALA A 564 -27.65 -7.07 -16.03
C ALA A 564 -28.71 -7.74 -16.95
N ILE A 565 -28.28 -8.54 -17.92
CA ILE A 565 -29.18 -9.24 -18.85
C ILE A 565 -30.00 -10.32 -18.14
N LEU A 566 -29.41 -11.06 -17.20
CA LEU A 566 -30.15 -12.04 -16.38
C LEU A 566 -31.24 -11.36 -15.52
N THR A 567 -30.95 -10.19 -14.95
CA THR A 567 -31.94 -9.37 -14.23
C THR A 567 -33.06 -8.87 -15.15
N ILE A 568 -32.73 -8.42 -16.38
CA ILE A 568 -33.72 -8.02 -17.40
C ILE A 568 -34.64 -9.19 -17.81
N LEU A 569 -34.12 -10.42 -17.82
CA LEU A 569 -34.86 -11.64 -18.13
C LEU A 569 -35.61 -12.23 -16.91
N GLY A 570 -35.56 -11.60 -15.74
CA GLY A 570 -36.29 -12.00 -14.53
C GLY A 570 -35.60 -13.06 -13.67
N PHE A 571 -34.35 -13.44 -13.97
CA PHE A 571 -33.61 -14.48 -13.26
C PHE A 571 -32.48 -13.90 -12.38
N GLY A 572 -32.83 -13.43 -11.19
CA GLY A 572 -31.86 -13.16 -10.11
C GLY A 572 -32.16 -11.94 -9.24
N ARG A 573 -31.88 -12.07 -7.93
CA ARG A 573 -31.72 -10.96 -6.98
C ARG A 573 -30.33 -11.07 -6.35
N GLY A 574 -29.57 -9.98 -6.34
CA GLY A 574 -28.25 -9.92 -5.71
C GLY A 574 -27.66 -8.51 -5.78
N ASN A 575 -26.99 -8.07 -4.72
CA ASN A 575 -26.45 -6.72 -4.61
C ASN A 575 -25.28 -6.49 -5.58
N VAL A 576 -25.14 -5.23 -6.01
CA VAL A 576 -23.99 -4.75 -6.77
C VAL A 576 -22.84 -4.45 -5.79
N THR A 577 -21.61 -4.66 -6.24
CA THR A 577 -20.37 -4.35 -5.49
C THR A 577 -20.39 -2.91 -4.98
N THR A 578 -20.15 -2.74 -3.67
CA THR A 578 -20.05 -1.45 -3.00
C THR A 578 -18.99 -0.57 -3.67
N LEU A 579 -19.43 0.60 -4.15
CA LEU A 579 -18.51 1.67 -4.53
C LEU A 579 -18.13 2.47 -3.29
N ILE A 580 -17.02 3.18 -3.40
CA ILE A 580 -16.62 4.23 -2.45
C ILE A 580 -17.76 5.26 -2.35
N GLU A 581 -18.36 5.38 -1.16
CA GLU A 581 -19.50 6.25 -0.85
C GLU A 581 -19.07 7.67 -0.45
N GLU A 582 -17.82 7.86 0.02
CA GLU A 582 -17.27 9.13 0.51
C GLU A 582 -15.81 9.35 0.05
N PHE A 583 -15.33 10.59 0.01
CA PHE A 583 -13.94 10.93 -0.29
C PHE A 583 -13.45 12.14 0.52
N LEU A 584 -12.12 12.31 0.63
CA LEU A 584 -11.52 13.46 1.32
C LEU A 584 -11.34 14.65 0.35
N TYR A 585 -11.46 15.87 0.88
CA TYR A 585 -11.27 17.09 0.11
C TYR A 585 -10.78 18.26 1.01
N PRO A 586 -9.71 18.99 0.65
CA PRO A 586 -9.24 20.12 1.45
C PRO A 586 -10.28 21.24 1.55
N ARG A 587 -10.38 21.88 2.71
CA ARG A 587 -11.39 22.92 2.98
C ARG A 587 -11.36 24.08 1.97
N LEU A 588 -10.18 24.49 1.50
CA LEU A 588 -10.01 25.57 0.53
C LEU A 588 -9.74 25.10 -0.91
N GLY A 589 -9.87 23.80 -1.16
CA GLY A 589 -9.57 23.15 -2.46
C GLY A 589 -8.17 22.53 -2.53
N PRO A 590 -7.91 21.63 -3.51
CA PRO A 590 -6.65 20.92 -3.72
C PRO A 590 -5.39 21.81 -3.73
N GLY A 591 -5.49 23.09 -4.11
CA GLY A 591 -4.38 24.04 -4.02
C GLY A 591 -3.79 24.13 -2.60
N GLN A 592 -4.64 24.08 -1.57
CA GLN A 592 -4.25 24.13 -0.16
C GLN A 592 -3.25 23.02 0.21
N MET A 593 -3.38 21.82 -0.36
CA MET A 593 -2.44 20.72 -0.15
C MET A 593 -1.05 21.09 -0.67
N TRP A 594 -1.00 21.63 -1.89
CA TRP A 594 0.26 21.90 -2.60
C TRP A 594 0.97 23.15 -2.07
N GLU A 595 0.20 24.13 -1.59
CA GLU A 595 0.70 25.26 -0.81
C GLU A 595 1.34 24.79 0.50
N SER A 596 0.71 23.86 1.23
CA SER A 596 1.29 23.25 2.44
C SER A 596 2.59 22.48 2.15
N PHE A 597 2.61 21.67 1.08
CA PHE A 597 3.84 20.97 0.65
C PHE A 597 4.97 21.94 0.29
N ALA A 598 4.68 23.02 -0.44
CA ALA A 598 5.67 24.03 -0.80
C ALA A 598 6.25 24.74 0.44
N ALA A 599 5.38 25.18 1.36
CA ALA A 599 5.80 25.81 2.61
C ALA A 599 6.64 24.86 3.49
N ASN A 600 6.35 23.55 3.46
CA ASN A 600 7.12 22.54 4.18
C ASN A 600 8.50 22.31 3.53
N ALA A 601 8.58 22.25 2.20
CA ALA A 601 9.85 22.17 1.47
C ALA A 601 10.74 23.39 1.76
N GLU A 602 10.20 24.61 1.71
CA GLU A 602 10.93 25.84 2.04
C GLU A 602 11.41 25.87 3.50
N LYS A 603 10.57 25.42 4.44
CA LYS A 603 10.93 25.28 5.86
C LYS A 603 12.12 24.33 6.07
N ASN A 604 12.25 23.29 5.24
CA ASN A 604 13.36 22.33 5.26
C ASN A 604 14.51 22.72 4.30
N GLY A 605 14.56 23.97 3.84
CA GLY A 605 15.71 24.51 3.10
C GLY A 605 15.68 24.28 1.58
N ILE A 606 14.57 23.82 1.01
CA ILE A 606 14.37 23.65 -0.44
C ILE A 606 13.57 24.85 -0.98
N PRO A 607 14.22 25.88 -1.57
CA PRO A 607 13.51 27.04 -2.11
C PRO A 607 12.60 26.67 -3.29
N VAL A 608 11.45 27.35 -3.38
CA VAL A 608 10.48 27.19 -4.47
C VAL A 608 10.46 28.44 -5.37
N HIS A 609 11.15 28.33 -6.49
CA HIS A 609 11.28 29.39 -7.49
C HIS A 609 10.08 29.45 -8.42
N LEU A 610 9.26 30.49 -8.27
CA LEU A 610 8.08 30.74 -9.11
C LEU A 610 8.41 31.65 -10.30
N ARG A 611 7.70 31.44 -11.41
CA ARG A 611 7.92 32.11 -12.72
C ARG A 611 9.30 31.84 -13.34
N GLU A 612 9.97 30.77 -12.92
CA GLU A 612 11.27 30.33 -13.43
C GLU A 612 11.09 29.09 -14.30
N ARG A 613 11.00 29.31 -15.62
CA ARG A 613 10.83 28.22 -16.59
C ARG A 613 12.18 27.62 -16.96
N CYS A 614 12.39 26.32 -16.75
CA CYS A 614 13.50 25.59 -17.36
C CYS A 614 13.41 25.65 -18.90
N VAL A 615 14.48 26.08 -19.57
CA VAL A 615 14.57 26.29 -21.02
C VAL A 615 15.78 25.62 -21.67
N ALA A 616 16.76 25.16 -20.89
CA ALA A 616 17.78 24.20 -21.34
C ALA A 616 18.24 23.33 -20.16
N ILE A 617 18.69 22.12 -20.46
CA ILE A 617 19.26 21.14 -19.51
C ILE A 617 20.56 20.68 -20.14
N LYS A 618 21.69 21.15 -19.61
CA LYS A 618 23.01 20.88 -20.17
C LYS A 618 23.56 19.57 -19.65
N HIS A 619 24.12 18.76 -20.55
CA HIS A 619 24.68 17.46 -20.19
C HIS A 619 25.92 17.10 -20.99
N SER A 620 26.71 16.20 -20.44
CA SER A 620 27.87 15.58 -21.07
C SER A 620 27.90 14.09 -20.73
N ASP A 621 28.09 13.23 -21.74
CA ASP A 621 28.13 11.76 -21.62
C ASP A 621 27.01 11.14 -20.76
N HIS A 622 25.77 11.65 -20.90
CA HIS A 622 24.57 11.27 -20.13
C HIS A 622 24.60 11.67 -18.63
N HIS A 623 25.39 12.66 -18.27
CA HIS A 623 25.38 13.31 -16.96
C HIS A 623 24.92 14.77 -17.11
N VAL A 624 23.90 15.19 -16.36
CA VAL A 624 23.40 16.57 -16.37
C VAL A 624 24.29 17.46 -15.52
N ASP A 625 24.92 18.47 -16.13
CA ASP A 625 25.87 19.39 -15.52
C ASP A 625 25.20 20.65 -14.93
N SER A 626 24.16 21.16 -15.63
CA SER A 626 23.45 22.37 -15.25
C SER A 626 22.06 22.46 -15.88
N ILE A 627 21.20 23.30 -15.31
CA ILE A 627 19.94 23.75 -15.94
C ILE A 627 19.98 25.25 -16.23
N VAL A 628 19.30 25.67 -17.28
CA VAL A 628 19.09 27.09 -17.60
C VAL A 628 17.62 27.41 -17.42
N VAL A 629 17.33 28.34 -16.52
CA VAL A 629 15.97 28.84 -16.23
C VAL A 629 15.79 30.24 -16.79
N ARG A 630 14.55 30.58 -17.17
CA ARG A 630 14.17 31.90 -17.69
C ARG A 630 13.13 32.53 -16.78
N GLN A 631 13.41 33.75 -16.32
CA GLN A 631 12.50 34.59 -15.56
C GLN A 631 12.44 35.98 -16.21
N ASN A 632 11.25 36.49 -16.49
CA ASN A 632 11.02 37.82 -17.10
C ASN A 632 11.76 38.13 -18.42
N GLY A 633 12.38 37.12 -19.06
CA GLY A 633 13.15 37.25 -20.31
C GLY A 633 14.65 36.99 -20.11
N ASP A 634 15.17 37.24 -18.91
CA ASP A 634 16.54 36.93 -18.53
C ASP A 634 16.71 35.43 -18.28
N THR A 635 17.93 34.91 -18.50
CA THR A 635 18.27 33.50 -18.29
C THR A 635 19.39 33.34 -17.27
N THR A 636 19.18 32.46 -16.29
CA THR A 636 20.15 32.10 -15.25
C THR A 636 20.52 30.63 -15.41
N GLU A 637 21.80 30.30 -15.20
CA GLU A 637 22.30 28.93 -15.25
C GLU A 637 22.68 28.47 -13.84
N HIS A 638 22.18 27.29 -13.46
CA HIS A 638 22.41 26.66 -12.16
C HIS A 638 23.11 25.33 -12.38
N SER A 639 24.31 25.14 -11.83
CA SER A 639 24.95 23.82 -11.80
C SER A 639 24.19 22.92 -10.82
N VAL A 640 24.05 21.64 -11.17
CA VAL A 640 23.23 20.66 -10.45
C VAL A 640 24.04 19.40 -10.17
N ASP A 641 23.70 18.69 -9.09
CA ASP A 641 24.19 17.34 -8.84
C ASP A 641 23.28 16.30 -9.53
N SER A 642 22.00 16.62 -9.67
CA SER A 642 20.96 15.76 -10.26
C SER A 642 19.70 16.54 -10.61
N VAL A 643 18.80 15.91 -11.37
CA VAL A 643 17.51 16.49 -11.80
C VAL A 643 16.36 15.50 -11.59
N VAL A 644 15.29 15.96 -10.93
CA VAL A 644 13.99 15.26 -10.87
C VAL A 644 12.97 16.06 -11.68
N SER A 645 12.53 15.48 -12.80
CA SER A 645 11.72 16.18 -13.80
C SER A 645 10.24 15.76 -13.74
N SER A 646 9.34 16.73 -13.52
CA SER A 646 7.89 16.54 -13.65
C SER A 646 7.25 17.35 -14.80
N ILE A 647 8.06 18.17 -15.49
CA ILE A 647 7.66 18.88 -16.72
C ILE A 647 7.27 17.89 -17.83
N PRO A 648 6.49 18.30 -18.84
CA PRO A 648 6.09 17.40 -19.93
C PRO A 648 7.29 16.71 -20.58
N LEU A 649 7.22 15.38 -20.75
CA LEU A 649 8.30 14.56 -21.32
C LEU A 649 8.82 15.10 -22.67
N LYS A 650 7.92 15.69 -23.47
CA LYS A 650 8.25 16.43 -24.69
C LYS A 650 9.13 17.66 -24.46
N GLU A 651 8.81 18.47 -23.45
CA GLU A 651 9.61 19.65 -23.09
C GLU A 651 10.97 19.25 -22.49
N LEU A 652 11.02 18.16 -21.71
CA LEU A 652 12.28 17.63 -21.17
C LEU A 652 13.27 17.32 -22.30
N ILE A 653 12.87 16.50 -23.29
CA ILE A 653 13.74 16.09 -24.40
C ILE A 653 14.12 17.26 -25.31
N LEU A 654 13.18 18.14 -25.63
CA LEU A 654 13.43 19.27 -26.52
C LEU A 654 14.28 20.39 -25.87
N ASN A 655 14.48 20.35 -24.56
CA ASN A 655 15.34 21.27 -23.81
C ASN A 655 16.75 20.70 -23.52
N LEU A 656 17.08 19.46 -23.92
CA LEU A 656 18.43 18.92 -23.72
C LEU A 656 19.47 19.63 -24.61
N ASP A 657 20.62 19.98 -24.02
CA ASP A 657 21.75 20.62 -24.68
C ASP A 657 23.07 19.87 -24.33
N PRO A 658 23.72 19.15 -25.26
CA PRO A 658 23.39 19.04 -26.68
C PRO A 658 22.06 18.32 -26.93
N PRO A 659 21.39 18.57 -28.08
CA PRO A 659 20.13 17.92 -28.40
C PRO A 659 20.24 16.39 -28.41
N ALA A 660 19.18 15.73 -27.94
CA ALA A 660 19.03 14.27 -28.01
C ALA A 660 19.15 13.73 -29.46
N PRO A 661 19.39 12.42 -29.67
CA PRO A 661 19.40 11.84 -31.01
C PRO A 661 18.12 12.14 -31.79
N HIS A 662 18.21 12.25 -33.12
CA HIS A 662 17.10 12.69 -33.99
C HIS A 662 15.82 11.86 -33.80
N GLU A 663 15.95 10.55 -33.66
CA GLU A 663 14.83 9.63 -33.39
C GLU A 663 14.10 9.93 -32.07
N VAL A 664 14.84 10.35 -31.03
CA VAL A 664 14.28 10.72 -29.73
C VAL A 664 13.61 12.10 -29.80
N GLN A 665 14.15 13.03 -30.57
CA GLN A 665 13.50 14.32 -30.86
C GLN A 665 12.21 14.15 -31.68
N GLU A 666 12.19 13.24 -32.67
CA GLU A 666 10.99 12.90 -33.43
C GLU A 666 9.93 12.22 -32.56
N ALA A 667 10.32 11.28 -31.71
CA ALA A 667 9.45 10.64 -30.72
C ALA A 667 8.84 11.69 -29.77
N ALA A 668 9.64 12.60 -29.20
CA ALA A 668 9.15 13.70 -28.37
C ALA A 668 8.23 14.65 -29.15
N GLY A 669 8.55 14.91 -30.43
CA GLY A 669 7.71 15.66 -31.36
C GLY A 669 6.32 15.03 -31.54
N ALA A 670 6.25 13.70 -31.64
CA ALA A 670 5.01 12.94 -31.82
C ALA A 670 4.10 12.91 -30.57
N LEU A 671 4.64 13.10 -29.36
CA LEU A 671 3.82 13.14 -28.14
C LEU A 671 2.80 14.29 -28.16
N ARG A 672 1.53 13.94 -27.98
CA ARG A 672 0.38 14.86 -27.99
C ARG A 672 -0.29 14.94 -26.62
N TYR A 673 -0.77 16.13 -26.31
CA TYR A 673 -1.55 16.38 -25.11
C TYR A 673 -2.91 16.96 -25.52
N ARG A 674 -3.91 16.70 -24.69
CA ARG A 674 -5.24 17.30 -24.74
C ARG A 674 -5.34 18.38 -23.67
N ASP A 675 -5.89 19.51 -24.06
CA ASP A 675 -6.10 20.67 -23.21
C ASP A 675 -7.57 20.70 -22.76
N PHE A 676 -7.90 21.60 -21.84
CA PHE A 676 -9.30 22.02 -21.67
C PHE A 676 -9.40 23.48 -21.24
N VAL A 677 -10.58 24.05 -21.46
CA VAL A 677 -10.99 25.32 -20.89
C VAL A 677 -11.96 25.03 -19.74
N LEU A 678 -11.65 25.59 -18.57
CA LEU A 678 -12.61 25.69 -17.48
C LEU A 678 -13.34 27.03 -17.59
N VAL A 679 -14.67 27.02 -17.52
CA VAL A 679 -15.48 28.22 -17.32
C VAL A 679 -16.07 28.14 -15.93
N ALA A 680 -15.63 29.02 -15.03
CA ALA A 680 -16.21 29.17 -13.71
C ALA A 680 -17.42 30.12 -13.79
N LEU A 681 -18.57 29.71 -13.24
CA LEU A 681 -19.80 30.49 -13.20
C LEU A 681 -20.23 30.69 -11.74
N MET A 682 -20.25 31.93 -11.28
CA MET A 682 -20.68 32.29 -9.93
C MET A 682 -22.19 32.51 -9.92
N SER A 683 -22.90 31.86 -9.01
CA SER A 683 -24.36 31.85 -8.95
C SER A 683 -24.89 32.30 -7.58
N SER A 684 -25.92 33.15 -7.57
CA SER A 684 -26.71 33.49 -6.37
C SER A 684 -27.67 32.38 -5.93
N GLU A 685 -27.81 31.31 -6.73
CA GLU A 685 -28.47 30.08 -6.31
C GLU A 685 -27.44 29.17 -5.60
N PRO A 686 -27.57 28.89 -4.28
CA PRO A 686 -26.54 28.21 -3.51
C PRO A 686 -26.37 26.72 -3.83
N GLU A 687 -27.43 26.05 -4.28
CA GLU A 687 -27.39 24.63 -4.65
C GLU A 687 -28.28 24.35 -5.88
N PRO A 688 -27.83 24.70 -7.10
CA PRO A 688 -28.60 24.44 -8.33
C PRO A 688 -28.82 22.94 -8.58
N PHE A 689 -27.88 22.11 -8.12
CA PHE A 689 -27.98 20.65 -8.09
C PHE A 689 -27.05 20.06 -7.01
N PRO A 690 -27.42 18.91 -6.41
CA PRO A 690 -26.70 18.31 -5.27
C PRO A 690 -25.43 17.52 -5.65
N ASP A 691 -25.18 17.28 -6.94
CA ASP A 691 -24.01 16.49 -7.39
C ASP A 691 -22.70 17.25 -7.17
N ASN A 692 -21.65 16.53 -6.74
CA ASN A 692 -20.29 17.06 -6.79
C ASN A 692 -19.89 17.35 -8.26
N TRP A 693 -20.21 16.42 -9.17
CA TRP A 693 -20.01 16.59 -10.61
C TRP A 693 -20.99 15.76 -11.46
N ILE A 694 -21.27 16.26 -12.67
CA ILE A 694 -22.14 15.63 -13.67
C ILE A 694 -21.37 15.48 -14.98
N TYR A 695 -21.38 14.27 -15.56
CA TYR A 695 -20.82 14.00 -16.89
C TYR A 695 -21.87 14.33 -17.97
N LEU A 696 -21.52 15.18 -18.93
CA LEU A 696 -22.43 15.68 -19.96
C LEU A 696 -22.25 14.87 -21.26
N HIS A 697 -22.89 13.71 -21.32
CA HIS A 697 -22.87 12.82 -22.49
C HIS A 697 -23.81 13.30 -23.62
N ASP A 698 -24.74 14.20 -23.30
CA ASP A 698 -25.72 14.77 -24.23
C ASP A 698 -25.05 15.36 -25.48
N PRO A 699 -25.36 14.90 -26.71
CA PRO A 699 -24.74 15.40 -27.93
C PRO A 699 -25.02 16.88 -28.24
N GLY A 700 -26.05 17.47 -27.60
CA GLY A 700 -26.36 18.88 -27.75
C GLY A 700 -25.37 19.81 -27.06
N THR A 701 -24.59 19.34 -26.07
CA THR A 701 -23.64 20.16 -25.31
C THR A 701 -22.20 20.01 -25.83
N LYS A 702 -21.46 21.12 -25.94
CA LYS A 702 -20.00 21.12 -26.11
C LYS A 702 -19.30 20.77 -24.80
N ALA A 703 -19.84 21.22 -23.66
CA ALA A 703 -19.30 20.86 -22.34
C ALA A 703 -19.30 19.34 -22.13
N GLY A 704 -18.21 18.83 -21.54
CA GLY A 704 -18.03 17.42 -21.21
C GLY A 704 -18.34 17.10 -19.73
N ARG A 705 -18.07 18.03 -18.81
CA ARG A 705 -18.33 17.87 -17.38
C ARG A 705 -18.71 19.21 -16.75
N VAL A 706 -19.55 19.16 -15.73
CA VAL A 706 -19.83 20.31 -14.85
C VAL A 706 -19.69 19.89 -13.39
N GLN A 707 -19.27 20.82 -12.54
CA GLN A 707 -18.97 20.62 -11.12
C GLN A 707 -19.64 21.71 -10.29
N ASN A 708 -20.01 21.43 -9.03
CA ASN A 708 -20.61 22.41 -8.13
C ASN A 708 -19.72 22.62 -6.90
N PHE A 709 -18.75 23.54 -6.97
CA PHE A 709 -17.70 23.70 -5.95
C PHE A 709 -18.22 24.07 -4.56
N GLY A 710 -19.39 24.73 -4.44
CA GLY A 710 -20.03 24.95 -3.13
C GLY A 710 -20.41 23.64 -2.41
N VAL A 711 -20.74 22.58 -3.15
CA VAL A 711 -21.01 21.23 -2.60
C VAL A 711 -19.71 20.48 -2.25
N TRP A 712 -18.59 20.80 -2.91
CA TRP A 712 -17.27 20.29 -2.49
C TRP A 712 -16.79 20.98 -1.21
N SER A 713 -16.93 22.30 -1.11
CA SER A 713 -16.68 23.06 0.11
C SER A 713 -17.41 24.40 0.16
N GLU A 714 -18.20 24.61 1.20
CA GLU A 714 -18.81 25.91 1.53
C GLU A 714 -17.75 27.01 1.74
N ALA A 715 -16.53 26.65 2.15
CA ALA A 715 -15.43 27.61 2.36
C ALA A 715 -14.72 28.05 1.07
N MET A 716 -15.10 27.48 -0.09
CA MET A 716 -14.64 27.92 -1.41
C MET A 716 -15.56 28.96 -2.06
N VAL A 717 -16.74 29.22 -1.50
CA VAL A 717 -17.75 30.10 -2.10
C VAL A 717 -18.19 31.17 -1.10
N GLN A 718 -18.81 32.25 -1.59
CA GLN A 718 -19.36 33.26 -0.69
C GLN A 718 -20.65 32.72 -0.02
N PRO A 719 -20.98 33.13 1.22
CA PRO A 719 -22.17 32.63 1.92
C PRO A 719 -23.47 32.82 1.12
N GLY A 720 -24.21 31.73 0.90
CA GLY A 720 -25.47 31.74 0.14
C GLY A 720 -25.31 31.78 -1.39
N THR A 721 -24.12 31.48 -1.91
CA THR A 721 -23.81 31.41 -3.35
C THR A 721 -23.11 30.09 -3.69
N THR A 722 -22.92 29.80 -4.99
CA THR A 722 -21.98 28.74 -5.41
C THR A 722 -21.13 29.17 -6.61
N CYS A 723 -20.11 28.36 -6.93
CA CYS A 723 -19.33 28.43 -8.16
C CYS A 723 -19.44 27.10 -8.92
N LEU A 724 -19.85 27.14 -10.18
CA LEU A 724 -19.91 25.97 -11.05
C LEU A 724 -18.71 25.93 -12.01
N GLY A 725 -17.99 24.81 -12.06
CA GLY A 725 -16.89 24.61 -13.01
C GLY A 725 -17.35 23.82 -14.23
N VAL A 726 -17.41 24.46 -15.40
CA VAL A 726 -17.80 23.83 -16.67
C VAL A 726 -16.56 23.53 -17.51
N GLU A 727 -16.36 22.27 -17.86
CA GLU A 727 -15.17 21.79 -18.57
C GLU A 727 -15.44 21.55 -20.07
N TYR A 728 -14.63 22.22 -20.90
CA TYR A 728 -14.60 22.12 -22.34
C TYR A 728 -13.26 21.55 -22.82
N PHE A 729 -13.22 20.24 -23.08
CA PHE A 729 -12.04 19.58 -23.63
C PHE A 729 -11.75 20.11 -25.05
N CYS A 730 -10.50 20.50 -25.30
CA CYS A 730 -10.09 21.16 -26.54
C CYS A 730 -8.60 20.92 -26.85
N PHE A 731 -8.14 21.41 -27.98
CA PHE A 731 -6.73 21.64 -28.28
C PHE A 731 -6.43 23.13 -28.23
N GLU A 732 -5.18 23.49 -27.91
CA GLU A 732 -4.66 24.84 -28.13
C GLU A 732 -4.95 25.30 -29.57
N GLY A 733 -5.67 26.42 -29.70
CA GLY A 733 -6.11 26.96 -30.98
C GLY A 733 -7.55 26.62 -31.40
N ASP A 734 -8.28 25.77 -30.67
CA ASP A 734 -9.71 25.54 -30.89
C ASP A 734 -10.57 26.80 -30.64
N GLU A 735 -11.82 26.79 -31.10
CA GLU A 735 -12.77 27.90 -30.95
C GLU A 735 -12.89 28.38 -29.49
N ILE A 736 -13.16 27.47 -28.55
CA ILE A 736 -13.34 27.78 -27.12
C ILE A 736 -12.05 28.26 -26.43
N TRP A 737 -10.89 27.82 -26.91
CA TRP A 737 -9.59 28.28 -26.42
C TRP A 737 -9.41 29.78 -26.67
N ASN A 738 -9.76 30.21 -27.89
CA ASN A 738 -9.60 31.56 -28.39
C ASN A 738 -10.76 32.52 -28.06
N MET A 739 -11.89 32.04 -27.52
CA MET A 739 -12.98 32.89 -27.04
C MET A 739 -12.51 33.87 -25.96
N THR A 740 -13.12 35.04 -25.85
CA THR A 740 -12.95 35.87 -24.64
C THR A 740 -13.68 35.25 -23.44
N ASP A 741 -13.38 35.72 -22.24
CA ASP A 741 -14.00 35.22 -21.01
C ASP A 741 -15.51 35.40 -21.05
N GLU A 742 -16.00 36.56 -21.51
CA GLU A 742 -17.44 36.83 -21.65
C GLU A 742 -18.11 35.88 -22.66
N GLN A 743 -17.43 35.56 -23.77
CA GLN A 743 -17.94 34.63 -24.78
C GLN A 743 -18.05 33.20 -24.23
N ALA A 744 -17.04 32.75 -23.48
CA ALA A 744 -17.03 31.44 -22.86
C ALA A 744 -18.06 31.32 -21.72
N VAL A 745 -18.23 32.38 -20.92
CA VAL A 745 -19.27 32.48 -19.87
C VAL A 745 -20.67 32.45 -20.47
N GLU A 746 -20.97 33.22 -21.52
CA GLU A 746 -22.28 33.17 -22.19
C GLU A 746 -22.55 31.81 -22.84
N LEU A 747 -21.54 31.15 -23.42
CA LEU A 747 -21.67 29.78 -23.92
C LEU A 747 -22.06 28.82 -22.79
N ALA A 748 -21.28 28.79 -21.70
CA ALA A 748 -21.50 27.87 -20.59
C ALA A 748 -22.85 28.10 -19.91
N LYS A 749 -23.20 29.37 -19.65
CA LYS A 749 -24.51 29.77 -19.11
C LYS A 749 -25.65 29.32 -20.01
N GLY A 750 -25.54 29.55 -21.32
CA GLY A 750 -26.55 29.14 -22.30
C GLY A 750 -26.71 27.62 -22.43
N GLU A 751 -25.60 26.87 -22.38
CA GLU A 751 -25.65 25.40 -22.44
C GLU A 751 -26.30 24.79 -21.20
N LEU A 752 -25.88 25.21 -19.99
CA LEU A 752 -26.42 24.71 -18.72
C LEU A 752 -27.91 25.08 -18.54
N ALA A 753 -28.30 26.31 -18.92
CA ALA A 753 -29.69 26.75 -18.87
C ALA A 753 -30.59 25.91 -19.80
N ARG A 754 -30.13 25.61 -21.03
CA ARG A 754 -30.88 24.79 -22.00
C ARG A 754 -31.10 23.35 -21.51
N ILE A 755 -30.16 22.78 -20.75
CA ILE A 755 -30.31 21.45 -20.13
C ILE A 755 -30.96 21.49 -18.74
N GLY A 756 -31.38 22.67 -18.27
CA GLY A 756 -32.11 22.85 -17.02
C GLY A 756 -31.27 22.64 -15.76
N LEU A 757 -29.95 22.85 -15.82
CA LEU A 757 -29.05 22.74 -14.66
C LEU A 757 -28.90 24.04 -13.85
N ILE A 758 -29.22 25.20 -14.44
CA ILE A 758 -29.20 26.52 -13.77
C ILE A 758 -30.32 27.42 -14.31
N ASP A 759 -30.76 28.37 -13.49
CA ASP A 759 -31.40 29.59 -14.00
C ASP A 759 -30.31 30.58 -14.45
N PRO A 760 -30.25 30.98 -15.74
CA PRO A 760 -29.23 31.90 -16.24
C PRO A 760 -29.35 33.33 -15.68
N SER A 761 -30.46 33.66 -15.01
CA SER A 761 -30.62 34.94 -14.29
C SER A 761 -29.95 34.96 -12.91
N GLN A 762 -29.58 33.79 -12.37
CA GLN A 762 -28.86 33.65 -11.09
C GLN A 762 -27.34 33.68 -11.26
N VAL A 763 -26.81 33.59 -12.49
CA VAL A 763 -25.38 33.74 -12.75
C VAL A 763 -25.00 35.21 -12.63
N THR A 764 -24.17 35.53 -11.63
CA THR A 764 -23.78 36.89 -11.26
C THR A 764 -22.43 37.31 -11.83
N ASP A 765 -21.53 36.36 -12.04
CA ASP A 765 -20.17 36.59 -12.53
C ASP A 765 -19.60 35.30 -13.18
N GLY A 766 -18.46 35.39 -13.87
CA GLY A 766 -17.78 34.22 -14.40
C GLY A 766 -16.44 34.53 -15.06
N VAL A 767 -15.56 33.53 -15.14
CA VAL A 767 -14.19 33.67 -15.66
C VAL A 767 -13.77 32.42 -16.44
N LYS A 768 -12.93 32.59 -17.45
CA LYS A 768 -12.39 31.50 -18.28
C LYS A 768 -10.93 31.22 -17.88
N VAL A 769 -10.60 29.95 -17.64
CA VAL A 769 -9.24 29.51 -17.34
C VAL A 769 -8.78 28.46 -18.34
N LEU A 770 -7.62 28.69 -18.95
CA LEU A 770 -6.98 27.76 -19.87
C LEU A 770 -6.15 26.74 -19.08
N VAL A 771 -6.32 25.45 -19.38
CA VAL A 771 -5.58 24.36 -18.74
C VAL A 771 -4.82 23.56 -19.80
N PRO A 772 -3.61 24.02 -20.19
CA PRO A 772 -2.79 23.35 -21.19
C PRO A 772 -2.25 22.01 -20.69
N LYS A 773 -2.06 21.08 -21.61
CA LYS A 773 -1.41 19.77 -21.41
C LYS A 773 -2.03 18.96 -20.28
N ALA A 774 -3.35 19.07 -20.12
CA ALA A 774 -4.10 18.45 -19.04
C ALA A 774 -4.17 16.92 -19.14
N TYR A 775 -4.14 16.34 -20.35
CA TYR A 775 -4.15 14.88 -20.54
C TYR A 775 -3.10 14.44 -21.56
N PRO A 776 -2.17 13.52 -21.23
CA PRO A 776 -1.39 12.83 -22.25
C PRO A 776 -2.30 11.92 -23.10
N MET A 777 -2.05 11.86 -24.40
CA MET A 777 -2.91 11.13 -25.36
C MET A 777 -2.34 9.76 -25.72
N TYR A 778 -3.17 8.71 -25.60
CA TYR A 778 -2.81 7.34 -25.98
C TYR A 778 -3.27 7.03 -27.41
N ASP A 779 -2.71 7.76 -28.38
CA ASP A 779 -2.99 7.57 -29.80
C ASP A 779 -2.11 6.48 -30.44
N ALA A 780 -2.09 6.41 -31.78
CA ALA A 780 -1.33 5.39 -32.50
C ALA A 780 0.19 5.46 -32.27
N ALA A 781 0.76 6.64 -31.99
CA ALA A 781 2.20 6.87 -31.87
C ALA A 781 2.71 6.75 -30.41
N TYR A 782 1.82 6.91 -29.42
CA TYR A 782 2.12 6.92 -27.98
C TYR A 782 3.12 5.83 -27.52
N GLU A 783 2.82 4.55 -27.77
CA GLU A 783 3.59 3.41 -27.22
C GLU A 783 5.05 3.44 -27.69
N GLY A 784 5.27 3.57 -29.00
CA GLY A 784 6.62 3.64 -29.58
C GLY A 784 7.37 4.91 -29.18
N ALA A 785 6.68 6.06 -29.15
CA ALA A 785 7.30 7.32 -28.78
C ALA A 785 7.77 7.34 -27.31
N VAL A 786 6.95 6.84 -26.38
CA VAL A 786 7.33 6.75 -24.97
C VAL A 786 8.48 5.76 -24.77
N GLU A 787 8.46 4.60 -25.43
CA GLU A 787 9.54 3.60 -25.29
C GLU A 787 10.89 4.11 -25.82
N THR A 788 10.91 4.76 -26.99
CA THR A 788 12.12 5.40 -27.54
C THR A 788 12.68 6.47 -26.60
N ILE A 789 11.81 7.27 -25.98
CA ILE A 789 12.24 8.31 -25.03
C ILE A 789 12.71 7.69 -23.71
N ARG A 790 11.98 6.71 -23.16
CA ARG A 790 12.34 5.96 -21.95
C ARG A 790 13.74 5.39 -22.06
N THR A 791 14.00 4.62 -23.13
CA THR A 791 15.28 3.95 -23.40
C THR A 791 16.44 4.95 -23.44
N TYR A 792 16.21 6.19 -23.85
CA TYR A 792 17.22 7.26 -23.87
C TYR A 792 17.39 7.96 -22.52
N VAL A 793 16.29 8.27 -21.81
CA VAL A 793 16.33 8.93 -20.50
C VAL A 793 16.93 8.02 -19.43
N GLU A 794 16.66 6.71 -19.46
CA GLU A 794 17.22 5.73 -18.52
C GLU A 794 18.75 5.53 -18.66
N GLN A 795 19.39 6.13 -19.68
CA GLN A 795 20.85 6.16 -19.80
C GLN A 795 21.48 7.27 -18.93
N PHE A 796 20.70 8.22 -18.42
CA PHE A 796 21.24 9.33 -17.63
C PHE A 796 21.47 8.92 -16.17
N GLU A 797 22.68 9.17 -15.68
CA GLU A 797 23.11 8.77 -14.33
C GLU A 797 22.38 9.55 -13.22
N ASN A 798 22.04 10.82 -13.49
CA ASN A 798 21.54 11.77 -12.49
C ASN A 798 20.22 12.47 -12.89
N LEU A 799 19.48 11.94 -13.87
CA LEU A 799 18.18 12.46 -14.30
C LEU A 799 17.07 11.42 -14.10
N GLN A 800 16.02 11.79 -13.36
CA GLN A 800 14.82 10.97 -13.16
C GLN A 800 13.58 11.71 -13.64
N THR A 801 12.57 10.97 -14.11
CA THR A 801 11.29 11.52 -14.57
C THR A 801 10.14 11.02 -13.71
N CYS A 802 9.13 11.86 -13.50
CA CYS A 802 8.00 11.53 -12.63
C CYS A 802 6.71 12.27 -12.99
N GLY A 803 5.61 11.85 -12.38
CA GLY A 803 4.31 12.49 -12.52
C GLY A 803 3.61 12.26 -13.85
N ARG A 804 2.38 12.77 -13.94
CA ARG A 804 1.49 12.64 -15.09
C ARG A 804 2.15 13.03 -16.43
N ASN A 805 2.72 14.23 -16.52
CA ASN A 805 3.24 14.74 -17.78
C ASN A 805 4.72 14.39 -18.01
N GLY A 806 5.52 14.22 -16.96
CA GLY A 806 6.91 13.76 -17.05
C GLY A 806 7.05 12.31 -17.52
N LEU A 807 6.06 11.45 -17.25
CA LEU A 807 6.01 10.08 -17.78
C LEU A 807 5.07 9.92 -18.99
N HIS A 808 4.44 11.01 -19.44
CA HIS A 808 3.37 11.01 -20.44
C HIS A 808 2.23 10.01 -20.14
N ARG A 809 1.86 9.82 -18.87
CA ARG A 809 0.86 8.85 -18.40
C ARG A 809 -0.34 9.52 -17.76
N TYR A 810 -1.53 8.97 -17.99
CA TYR A 810 -2.75 9.37 -17.27
C TYR A 810 -2.66 8.92 -15.81
N ASN A 811 -1.93 9.68 -15.01
CA ASN A 811 -1.80 9.49 -13.57
C ASN A 811 -2.76 10.44 -12.82
N ASN A 812 -3.28 9.97 -11.69
CA ASN A 812 -3.97 10.79 -10.70
C ASN A 812 -2.93 11.51 -9.80
N GLN A 813 -3.39 12.29 -8.81
CA GLN A 813 -2.50 12.98 -7.87
C GLN A 813 -1.63 11.99 -7.08
N ASP A 814 -2.24 10.97 -6.48
CA ASP A 814 -1.56 9.94 -5.70
C ASP A 814 -0.54 9.13 -6.51
N HIS A 815 -0.91 8.70 -7.72
CA HIS A 815 0.03 8.07 -8.65
C HIS A 815 1.21 9.01 -8.99
N SER A 816 0.95 10.32 -9.10
CA SER A 816 2.00 11.31 -9.44
C SER A 816 2.96 11.56 -8.28
N MET A 817 2.43 11.65 -7.04
CA MET A 817 3.24 11.65 -5.82
C MET A 817 4.09 10.37 -5.75
N TRP A 818 3.47 9.22 -6.00
CA TRP A 818 4.14 7.93 -5.94
C TRP A 818 5.36 7.85 -6.85
N THR A 819 5.19 8.19 -8.14
CA THR A 819 6.31 8.26 -9.09
C THR A 819 7.39 9.25 -8.70
N ALA A 820 7.02 10.37 -8.06
CA ALA A 820 7.97 11.38 -7.63
C ALA A 820 8.77 10.93 -6.40
N ILE A 821 8.15 10.15 -5.52
CA ILE A 821 8.87 9.51 -4.43
C ILE A 821 9.94 8.60 -5.03
N LEU A 822 9.55 7.55 -5.78
CA LEU A 822 10.48 6.58 -6.37
C LEU A 822 11.63 7.24 -7.16
N ALA A 823 11.30 8.23 -8.00
CA ALA A 823 12.30 9.03 -8.73
C ALA A 823 13.30 9.74 -7.81
N THR A 824 12.85 10.26 -6.67
CA THR A 824 13.73 10.91 -5.68
C THR A 824 14.61 9.88 -4.97
N LEU A 825 14.11 8.66 -4.70
CA LEU A 825 14.88 7.59 -4.05
C LEU A 825 16.00 7.08 -4.96
N ASN A 826 15.72 6.94 -6.25
CA ASN A 826 16.72 6.56 -7.25
C ASN A 826 17.90 7.56 -7.25
N ILE A 827 17.64 8.86 -7.11
CA ILE A 827 18.67 9.91 -6.95
C ILE A 827 19.39 9.83 -5.60
N LEU A 828 18.66 9.66 -4.49
CA LEU A 828 19.22 9.82 -3.14
C LEU A 828 19.96 8.60 -2.60
N ASP A 829 19.40 7.42 -2.85
CA ASP A 829 19.83 6.15 -2.25
C ASP A 829 20.49 5.22 -3.30
N GLY A 830 20.58 5.67 -4.57
CA GLY A 830 21.16 4.88 -5.68
C GLY A 830 20.30 3.68 -6.09
N ALA A 831 19.00 3.72 -5.78
CA ALA A 831 18.06 2.66 -6.04
C ALA A 831 17.64 2.57 -7.52
N ALA A 832 16.98 1.46 -7.89
CA ALA A 832 16.56 1.15 -9.25
C ALA A 832 15.05 0.86 -9.33
N HIS A 833 14.22 1.73 -8.74
CA HIS A 833 12.76 1.60 -8.77
C HIS A 833 12.21 1.93 -10.16
N ASP A 834 11.31 1.09 -10.69
CA ASP A 834 10.68 1.31 -11.99
C ASP A 834 9.56 2.35 -11.90
N VAL A 835 9.94 3.62 -12.03
CA VAL A 835 8.99 4.74 -12.09
C VAL A 835 7.99 4.60 -13.26
N TRP A 836 8.34 3.80 -14.29
CA TRP A 836 7.48 3.45 -15.41
C TRP A 836 6.68 2.13 -15.21
N GLY A 837 6.76 1.47 -14.06
CA GLY A 837 5.81 0.41 -13.67
C GLY A 837 4.46 0.99 -13.24
N VAL A 838 4.47 2.23 -12.76
CA VAL A 838 3.34 2.95 -12.20
C VAL A 838 2.33 3.34 -13.33
N ASN A 839 1.38 2.41 -13.60
CA ASN A 839 -0.03 2.52 -14.08
C ASN A 839 -0.43 1.40 -15.07
N THR A 840 0.37 0.34 -15.20
CA THR A 840 0.24 -0.70 -16.24
C THR A 840 -0.30 -2.04 -15.74
N GLU A 841 -1.59 -2.05 -15.38
CA GLU A 841 -2.39 -3.20 -14.91
C GLU A 841 -2.00 -3.82 -13.54
N ALA A 842 -3.03 -4.22 -12.77
CA ALA A 842 -3.05 -5.07 -11.56
C ALA A 842 -2.16 -4.73 -10.35
N ASP A 843 -0.93 -4.27 -10.55
CA ASP A 843 0.16 -4.30 -9.56
C ASP A 843 0.36 -2.88 -9.00
N TYR A 844 -0.51 -2.52 -8.04
CA TYR A 844 -0.66 -1.12 -7.58
C TYR A 844 -0.64 -0.92 -6.07
N LEU A 845 -0.17 -1.94 -5.35
CA LEU A 845 -0.01 -1.90 -3.91
C LEU A 845 1.45 -2.20 -3.51
N GLU A 846 2.24 -2.80 -4.41
CA GLU A 846 3.52 -3.45 -4.10
C GLU A 846 4.66 -2.52 -3.66
N GLU A 847 4.51 -1.21 -3.85
CA GLU A 847 5.59 -0.26 -3.61
C GLU A 847 5.35 0.57 -2.33
N GLY A 848 4.12 0.61 -1.80
CA GLY A 848 3.66 1.58 -0.79
C GLY A 848 4.48 1.70 0.50
N GLU A 849 5.01 0.58 1.02
CA GLU A 849 5.75 0.53 2.30
C GLU A 849 7.16 1.13 2.20
N LEU A 850 7.73 1.15 1.00
CA LEU A 850 9.07 1.69 0.71
C LEU A 850 9.23 3.15 1.17
N VAL A 851 8.12 3.87 1.33
CA VAL A 851 8.09 5.31 1.62
C VAL A 851 7.85 5.60 3.08
N GLU A 852 7.29 4.67 3.85
CA GLU A 852 7.11 4.89 5.29
C GLU A 852 8.46 4.89 6.02
N ALA A 853 9.35 3.96 5.69
CA ALA A 853 10.75 3.95 6.14
C ALA A 853 11.57 5.18 5.69
N LEU A 854 11.06 5.96 4.74
CA LEU A 854 11.71 7.14 4.17
C LEU A 854 11.18 8.44 4.75
N LEU A 855 9.93 8.42 5.21
CA LEU A 855 9.26 9.53 5.89
C LEU A 855 9.48 9.53 7.40
N GLU A 856 9.91 8.43 8.04
CA GLU A 856 10.19 8.39 9.48
C GLU A 856 11.43 9.19 9.96
N PHE A 857 11.93 10.14 9.15
CA PHE A 857 12.86 11.17 9.61
C PHE A 857 12.11 12.36 10.26
N SER A 858 12.30 12.49 11.57
CA SER A 858 11.84 13.56 12.48
C SER A 858 10.35 13.63 12.85
N ALA A 859 9.97 12.82 13.85
CA ALA A 859 9.16 13.32 14.97
C ALA A 859 10.01 13.70 16.21
N ALA A 860 11.34 13.53 16.14
CA ALA A 860 12.27 13.68 17.28
C ALA A 860 12.95 15.05 17.38
N ASP A 861 13.07 15.82 16.28
CA ASP A 861 13.87 17.06 16.23
C ASP A 861 13.03 18.35 16.31
N ALA A 862 11.75 18.25 16.68
CA ALA A 862 10.90 19.41 16.92
C ALA A 862 11.23 20.07 18.28
N GLY A 863 12.22 20.96 18.27
CA GLY A 863 12.54 21.84 19.42
C GLY A 863 11.35 22.70 19.88
N PRO A 864 11.35 23.18 21.13
CA PRO A 864 10.16 23.72 21.78
C PRO A 864 9.67 25.02 21.14
N VAL A 865 8.37 25.06 20.81
CA VAL A 865 7.68 26.30 20.45
C VAL A 865 7.41 27.10 21.73
N GLU A 866 8.15 28.18 21.94
CA GLU A 866 7.81 29.14 23.00
C GLU A 866 6.50 29.85 22.64
N HIS A 867 5.49 29.68 23.50
CA HIS A 867 4.29 30.51 23.48
C HIS A 867 4.64 31.93 23.95
N VAL A 868 4.54 32.91 23.04
CA VAL A 868 4.45 34.32 23.40
C VAL A 868 2.98 34.74 23.43
N ALA A 869 2.62 35.53 24.44
CA ALA A 869 1.26 35.97 24.76
C ALA A 869 0.74 37.13 23.90
#